data_AF-A0A8B3S3S8-F1
#
_entry.id   AF-A0A8B3S3S8-F1
#
_cell.length_a   1.000
_cell.length_b   1.000
_cell.length_c   1.000
_cell.angle_alpha   90.00
_cell.angle_beta   90.00
_cell.angle_gamma   90.00
#
_symmetry.space_group_name_H-M   'P 1'
#
loop_
_entity.id
_entity.type
_entity.pdbx_description
1 polymer ?
#
loop_
_entity_poly.entity_id
_entity_poly.type
_entity_poly.pdbx_seq_one_letter_code
_entity_poly.pdbx_strand_id
1 'polypeptide(L)'
;MVDQAEIHRKTVSLETGERQWAVEQLRSNFADLPDKEEAWKDLIQLTQDKDIEVRWSAADALGFAFQHVPDKKAAWEDLIQLTQDKDIEVRWSATDALGFAFQHVPDKKAAWRDLHRLIQDEDLGVRSGAAGALGSAFQHVPDKKAAWRDLHRLIQDEDLGVRSEAAGALGSAFQHVPDKKAAWRDLHQLIQDEDWAVRESATDALGSVFQHVPDKEEAWRDLHRLTQDKNNYVRRRAAGALGSAFQHVPDKEAAWKDLHKLTQDKDSGVRRRAAGALGSAFQHVPDKEAAWKDLHKLTQDKNRIVQVNANHSLGKASIFKATKAQSDFEFMKEMENAIEFFERSSNEAKYFNPSKFCLPFYRSFYTVIFKKEGAEDEIQRYLTDAKDATKGSKNKETLIKAVENLANALSEARKVTDFDAMKSNLKAYRQYCDSAADLINDVSKEAPGAAQVLQHGLPIIDEQKKEIKEKARAVCKQTQDTPLEELGQDTARSAHELPTQDTVAQAIAMDNMASTARDWCEYLPTDKKINACEQLKNIKNMENREKAETISKIFDYVQKNIHIPKIQTIKISEIKQEIVRIAISQISFDLTESFPFTAKNKKEVKRKIFSTLDISKKNCANIVCLPELCLYEEWINEIKEKYPDMIVIGGSFYKDNKNICPLITKSDRNIPYQQKITPSNFEYPIMEPEERMIPGDTIYRYETQFGKFIILICRDFDDLAHYFRGTNIDMIFCPAFNPANKRFQNEAHSHVERTPSYILIANTGLYGGTSIFGQLNNDYFRSLVDGGCKDAKDLTYKLCEVKKGQEEVIIADFNLKHKNVQRQTPSNPDEEIRSVEKIRKLRLF
;
A
#
# COMPACT_ATOMS: atom_id res chain seq x y z
N MET A 1 -35.16 -31.48 11.45
CA MET A 1 -35.55 -32.40 12.53
C MET A 1 -35.34 -33.80 11.98
N VAL A 2 -34.50 -34.60 12.64
CA VAL A 2 -34.12 -35.94 12.18
C VAL A 2 -35.28 -36.90 12.47
N ASP A 3 -35.69 -37.70 11.49
CA ASP A 3 -36.79 -38.66 11.64
C ASP A 3 -36.29 -39.94 12.36
N GLN A 4 -36.38 -39.93 13.69
CA GLN A 4 -35.95 -41.06 14.51
C GLN A 4 -36.73 -42.35 14.19
N ALA A 5 -38.02 -42.27 13.83
CA ALA A 5 -38.82 -43.45 13.52
C ALA A 5 -38.38 -44.10 12.20
N GLU A 6 -37.91 -43.32 11.22
CA GLU A 6 -37.30 -43.86 10.02
C GLU A 6 -35.98 -44.58 10.32
N ILE A 7 -35.12 -43.98 11.15
CA ILE A 7 -33.85 -44.60 11.58
C ILE A 7 -34.12 -45.93 12.27
N HIS A 8 -35.01 -45.96 13.25
CA HIS A 8 -35.39 -47.18 13.97
C HIS A 8 -35.86 -48.27 13.00
N ARG A 9 -36.79 -47.96 12.09
CA ARG A 9 -37.26 -48.95 11.09
C ARG A 9 -36.15 -49.51 10.21
N LYS A 10 -35.17 -48.68 9.85
CA LYS A 10 -34.06 -49.11 8.99
C LYS A 10 -33.02 -49.96 9.71
N THR A 11 -32.95 -49.91 11.05
CA THR A 11 -32.05 -50.79 11.84
C THR A 11 -32.36 -52.28 11.67
N VAL A 12 -33.62 -52.62 11.41
CA VAL A 12 -34.11 -53.99 11.19
C VAL A 12 -34.32 -54.35 9.72
N SER A 13 -33.91 -53.48 8.80
CA SER A 13 -34.09 -53.72 7.37
C SER A 13 -33.31 -54.94 6.88
N LEU A 14 -33.86 -55.64 5.88
CA LEU A 14 -33.15 -56.72 5.20
C LEU A 14 -31.97 -56.20 4.36
N GLU A 15 -32.00 -54.92 3.95
CA GLU A 15 -30.97 -54.30 3.15
C GLU A 15 -29.82 -53.77 4.01
N THR A 16 -28.60 -54.27 3.78
CA THR A 16 -27.40 -53.85 4.53
C THR A 16 -27.13 -52.36 4.40
N GLY A 17 -27.34 -51.76 3.21
CA GLY A 17 -27.15 -50.34 3.00
C GLY A 17 -28.06 -49.46 3.85
N GLU A 18 -29.30 -49.90 4.12
CA GLU A 18 -30.20 -49.18 5.02
C GLU A 18 -29.76 -49.27 6.48
N ARG A 19 -29.22 -50.42 6.90
CA ARG A 19 -28.66 -50.59 8.25
C ARG A 19 -27.39 -49.76 8.44
N GLN A 20 -26.50 -49.73 7.44
CA GLN A 20 -25.32 -48.85 7.43
C GLN A 20 -25.71 -47.37 7.48
N TRP A 21 -26.72 -46.96 6.71
CA TRP A 21 -27.28 -45.62 6.77
C TRP A 21 -27.83 -45.29 8.17
N ALA A 22 -28.54 -46.23 8.79
CA ALA A 22 -29.05 -46.05 10.14
C ALA A 22 -27.93 -45.85 11.17
N VAL A 23 -26.85 -46.64 11.10
CA VAL A 23 -25.65 -46.44 11.94
C VAL A 23 -25.09 -45.04 11.75
N GLU A 24 -24.92 -44.57 10.51
CA GLU A 24 -24.39 -43.24 10.23
C GLU A 24 -25.30 -42.12 10.77
N GLN A 25 -26.62 -42.27 10.64
CA GLN A 25 -27.56 -41.31 11.21
C GLN A 25 -27.51 -41.30 12.74
N LEU A 26 -27.41 -42.47 13.38
CA LEU A 26 -27.28 -42.60 14.82
C LEU A 26 -25.97 -41.99 15.31
N ARG A 27 -24.85 -42.22 14.60
CA ARG A 27 -23.54 -41.63 14.90
C ARG A 27 -23.58 -40.10 14.83
N SER A 28 -24.08 -39.57 13.71
CA SER A 28 -23.97 -38.14 13.39
C SER A 28 -25.02 -37.29 14.11
N ASN A 29 -26.19 -37.85 14.44
CA ASN A 29 -27.32 -37.09 14.98
C ASN A 29 -27.74 -37.50 16.40
N PHE A 30 -27.00 -38.39 17.09
CA PHE A 30 -27.41 -38.95 18.39
C PHE A 30 -27.87 -37.88 19.40
N ALA A 31 -27.16 -36.75 19.46
CA ALA A 31 -27.45 -35.66 20.38
C ALA A 31 -28.85 -35.05 20.16
N ASP A 32 -29.30 -35.01 18.90
CA ASP A 32 -30.52 -34.35 18.45
C ASP A 32 -31.74 -35.29 18.43
N LEU A 33 -31.53 -36.59 18.65
CA LEU A 33 -32.62 -37.56 18.71
C LEU A 33 -33.44 -37.36 20.00
N PRO A 34 -34.79 -37.34 19.90
CA PRO A 34 -35.67 -37.14 21.05
C PRO A 34 -35.59 -38.28 22.07
N ASP A 35 -35.55 -39.55 21.62
CA ASP A 35 -35.43 -40.71 22.51
C ASP A 35 -34.03 -41.34 22.41
N LYS A 36 -33.14 -40.93 23.32
CA LYS A 36 -31.75 -41.39 23.35
C LYS A 36 -31.61 -42.81 23.88
N GLU A 37 -32.59 -43.33 24.62
CA GLU A 37 -32.56 -44.70 25.11
C GLU A 37 -32.91 -45.68 23.99
N GLU A 38 -33.92 -45.36 23.17
CA GLU A 38 -34.26 -46.11 21.96
C GLU A 38 -33.09 -46.07 20.96
N ALA A 39 -32.53 -44.88 20.71
CA ALA A 39 -31.38 -44.75 19.82
C ALA A 39 -30.15 -45.55 20.28
N TRP A 40 -29.90 -45.64 21.61
CA TRP A 40 -28.84 -46.50 22.15
C TRP A 40 -29.15 -47.97 21.92
N LYS A 41 -30.38 -48.41 22.19
CA LYS A 41 -30.81 -49.81 21.95
C LYS A 41 -30.69 -50.20 20.48
N ASP A 42 -31.03 -49.28 19.58
CA ASP A 42 -30.87 -49.48 18.13
C ASP A 42 -29.39 -49.69 17.76
N LEU A 43 -28.47 -48.88 18.32
CA LEU A 43 -27.03 -49.10 18.12
C LEU A 43 -26.57 -50.45 18.70
N ILE A 44 -26.99 -50.80 19.93
CA ILE A 44 -26.67 -52.10 20.55
C ILE A 44 -27.18 -53.25 19.68
N GLN A 45 -28.39 -53.15 19.14
CA GLN A 45 -28.93 -54.16 18.23
C GLN A 45 -28.08 -54.29 16.96
N LEU A 46 -27.64 -53.17 16.39
CA LEU A 46 -26.76 -53.15 15.22
C LEU A 46 -25.36 -53.70 15.52
N THR A 47 -24.88 -53.64 16.77
CA THR A 47 -23.64 -54.36 17.16
C THR A 47 -23.77 -55.88 17.11
N GLN A 48 -24.98 -56.43 16.94
CA GLN A 48 -25.21 -57.87 16.78
C GLN A 48 -25.52 -58.27 15.33
N ASP A 49 -25.33 -57.35 14.37
CA ASP A 49 -25.64 -57.61 12.96
C ASP A 49 -24.81 -58.77 12.37
N LYS A 50 -25.40 -59.49 11.42
CA LYS A 50 -24.67 -60.53 10.68
C LYS A 50 -23.53 -59.94 9.84
N ASP A 51 -23.70 -58.71 9.38
CA ASP A 51 -22.74 -57.99 8.56
C ASP A 51 -21.67 -57.35 9.45
N ILE A 52 -20.41 -57.71 9.21
CA ILE A 52 -19.28 -57.22 10.00
C ILE A 52 -19.17 -55.70 9.87
N GLU A 53 -19.44 -55.14 8.68
CA GLU A 53 -19.34 -53.71 8.41
C GLU A 53 -20.40 -52.90 9.17
N VAL A 54 -21.56 -53.48 9.44
CA VAL A 54 -22.58 -52.86 10.29
C VAL A 54 -22.17 -52.94 11.76
N ARG A 55 -21.66 -54.09 12.22
CA ARG A 55 -21.26 -54.27 13.63
C ARG A 55 -20.15 -53.34 14.07
N TRP A 56 -19.02 -53.29 13.35
CA TRP A 56 -17.87 -52.46 13.75
C TRP A 56 -18.22 -50.95 13.67
N SER A 57 -19.05 -50.55 12.71
CA SER A 57 -19.52 -49.17 12.55
C SER A 57 -20.47 -48.79 13.69
N ALA A 58 -21.35 -49.70 14.10
CA ALA A 58 -22.21 -49.51 15.27
C ALA A 58 -21.38 -49.40 16.56
N ALA A 59 -20.35 -50.25 16.73
CA ALA A 59 -19.41 -50.20 17.85
C ALA A 59 -18.68 -48.85 17.92
N ASP A 60 -18.18 -48.35 16.79
CA ASP A 60 -17.56 -47.02 16.68
C ASP A 60 -18.55 -45.90 17.04
N ALA A 61 -19.79 -45.97 16.52
CA ALA A 61 -20.84 -45.00 16.81
C ALA A 61 -21.22 -44.94 18.31
N LEU A 62 -21.17 -46.07 19.03
CA LEU A 62 -21.42 -46.10 20.48
C LEU A 62 -20.46 -45.20 21.26
N GLY A 63 -19.18 -45.10 20.85
CA GLY A 63 -18.20 -44.23 21.50
C GLY A 63 -18.61 -42.75 21.48
N PHE A 64 -19.09 -42.28 20.34
CA PHE A 64 -19.58 -40.89 20.17
C PHE A 64 -20.92 -40.67 20.87
N ALA A 65 -21.83 -41.64 20.79
CA ALA A 65 -23.14 -41.60 21.40
C ALA A 65 -23.07 -41.64 22.94
N PHE A 66 -22.02 -42.26 23.51
CA PHE A 66 -21.91 -42.53 24.94
C PHE A 66 -22.10 -41.28 25.79
N GLN A 67 -21.61 -40.12 25.38
CA GLN A 67 -21.72 -38.87 26.16
C GLN A 67 -23.17 -38.36 26.30
N HIS A 68 -24.11 -38.84 25.48
CA HIS A 68 -25.50 -38.39 25.46
C HIS A 68 -26.48 -39.36 26.14
N VAL A 69 -26.13 -40.63 26.31
CA VAL A 69 -27.05 -41.61 26.91
C VAL A 69 -27.33 -41.31 28.40
N PRO A 70 -28.58 -41.42 28.89
CA PRO A 70 -28.87 -41.16 30.30
C PRO A 70 -28.21 -42.16 31.25
N ASP A 71 -28.33 -43.46 30.98
CA ASP A 71 -27.75 -44.53 31.80
C ASP A 71 -26.32 -44.86 31.35
N LYS A 72 -25.35 -44.08 31.84
CA LYS A 72 -23.92 -44.30 31.58
C LYS A 72 -23.40 -45.64 32.09
N LYS A 73 -24.04 -46.22 33.11
CA LYS A 73 -23.55 -47.44 33.74
C LYS A 73 -23.91 -48.63 32.86
N ALA A 74 -25.17 -48.75 32.46
CA ALA A 74 -25.60 -49.78 31.51
C ALA A 74 -24.83 -49.67 30.19
N ALA A 75 -24.71 -48.46 29.65
CA ALA A 75 -23.94 -48.22 28.42
C ALA A 75 -22.46 -48.62 28.52
N TRP A 76 -21.84 -48.48 29.70
CA TRP A 76 -20.47 -48.93 29.91
C TRP A 76 -20.38 -50.45 29.94
N GLU A 77 -21.32 -51.11 30.62
CA GLU A 77 -21.42 -52.57 30.65
C GLU A 77 -21.64 -53.15 29.24
N ASP A 78 -22.44 -52.50 28.40
CA ASP A 78 -22.64 -52.87 26.99
C ASP A 78 -21.32 -52.83 26.19
N LEU A 79 -20.55 -51.74 26.32
CA LEU A 79 -19.25 -51.61 25.64
C LEU A 79 -18.24 -52.66 26.16
N ILE A 80 -18.24 -52.96 27.46
CA ILE A 80 -17.40 -54.01 28.03
C ILE A 80 -17.76 -55.38 27.45
N GLN A 81 -19.04 -55.71 27.30
CA GLN A 81 -19.45 -56.97 26.67
C GLN A 81 -18.99 -57.05 25.22
N LEU A 82 -19.05 -55.96 24.48
CA LEU A 82 -18.65 -55.91 23.07
C LEU A 82 -17.15 -56.14 22.86
N THR A 83 -16.31 -55.91 23.89
CA THR A 83 -14.88 -56.28 23.84
C THR A 83 -14.64 -57.78 23.74
N GLN A 84 -15.68 -58.60 23.91
CA GLN A 84 -15.63 -60.06 23.80
C GLN A 84 -16.29 -60.56 22.49
N ASP A 85 -16.55 -59.67 21.53
CA ASP A 85 -17.07 -60.07 20.22
C ASP A 85 -16.11 -61.04 19.52
N LYS A 86 -16.66 -61.95 18.71
CA LYS A 86 -15.88 -62.93 17.94
C LYS A 86 -14.96 -62.28 16.90
N ASP A 87 -15.33 -61.11 16.40
CA ASP A 87 -14.64 -60.39 15.34
C ASP A 87 -13.67 -59.35 15.90
N ILE A 88 -12.43 -59.38 15.39
CA ILE A 88 -11.35 -58.53 15.89
C ILE A 88 -11.59 -57.04 15.65
N GLU A 89 -12.22 -56.67 14.52
CA GLU A 89 -12.49 -55.26 14.19
C GLU A 89 -13.57 -54.70 15.13
N VAL A 90 -14.55 -55.53 15.49
CA VAL A 90 -15.58 -55.14 16.47
C VAL A 90 -14.99 -54.98 17.86
N ARG A 91 -14.10 -55.90 18.30
CA ARG A 91 -13.37 -55.76 19.57
C ARG A 91 -12.53 -54.49 19.61
N TRP A 92 -11.86 -54.16 18.50
CA TRP A 92 -11.08 -52.94 18.39
C TRP A 92 -11.95 -51.69 18.47
N SER A 93 -13.03 -51.59 17.67
CA SER A 93 -13.97 -50.46 17.76
C SER A 93 -14.56 -50.32 19.17
N ALA A 94 -14.90 -51.42 19.84
CA ALA A 94 -15.44 -51.40 21.20
C ALA A 94 -14.42 -50.86 22.21
N THR A 95 -13.16 -51.28 22.12
CA THR A 95 -12.10 -50.79 23.02
C THR A 95 -11.75 -49.33 22.75
N ASP A 96 -11.72 -48.89 21.49
CA ASP A 96 -11.54 -47.46 21.17
C ASP A 96 -12.70 -46.62 21.73
N ALA A 97 -13.94 -47.10 21.56
CA ALA A 97 -15.14 -46.51 22.16
C ALA A 97 -15.04 -46.42 23.70
N LEU A 98 -14.48 -47.43 24.38
CA LEU A 98 -14.22 -47.39 25.83
C LEU A 98 -13.26 -46.24 26.19
N GLY A 99 -12.21 -46.01 25.38
CA GLY A 99 -11.26 -44.92 25.58
C GLY A 99 -11.95 -43.55 25.59
N PHE A 100 -12.81 -43.28 24.61
CA PHE A 100 -13.59 -42.04 24.53
C PHE A 100 -14.67 -41.95 25.62
N ALA A 101 -15.38 -43.05 25.89
CA ALA A 101 -16.43 -43.14 26.88
C ALA A 101 -15.91 -42.93 28.31
N PHE A 102 -14.66 -43.33 28.59
CA PHE A 102 -14.08 -43.34 29.94
C PHE A 102 -14.25 -42.00 30.65
N GLN A 103 -14.07 -40.86 29.95
CA GLN A 103 -14.19 -39.52 30.54
C GLN A 103 -15.62 -39.15 30.98
N HIS A 104 -16.64 -39.85 30.49
CA HIS A 104 -18.05 -39.61 30.80
C HIS A 104 -18.62 -40.57 31.85
N VAL A 105 -17.90 -41.65 32.20
CA VAL A 105 -18.36 -42.61 33.22
C VAL A 105 -18.36 -41.96 34.62
N PRO A 106 -19.46 -42.03 35.40
CA PRO A 106 -19.49 -41.48 36.76
C PRO A 106 -18.51 -42.17 37.72
N ASP A 107 -18.47 -43.52 37.71
CA ASP A 107 -17.54 -44.31 38.54
C ASP A 107 -16.24 -44.64 37.79
N LYS A 108 -15.29 -43.71 37.85
CA LYS A 108 -13.94 -43.89 37.26
C LYS A 108 -13.16 -45.06 37.85
N LYS A 109 -13.44 -45.47 39.09
CA LYS A 109 -12.73 -46.58 39.73
C LYS A 109 -13.22 -47.92 39.22
N ALA A 110 -14.53 -48.07 39.00
CA ALA A 110 -15.09 -49.24 38.33
C ALA A 110 -14.57 -49.35 36.90
N ALA A 111 -14.72 -48.29 36.10
CA ALA A 111 -14.21 -48.25 34.72
C ALA A 111 -12.72 -48.55 34.61
N TRP A 112 -11.91 -48.04 35.55
CA TRP A 112 -10.48 -48.35 35.62
C TRP A 112 -10.22 -49.83 35.88
N ARG A 113 -10.96 -50.48 36.80
CA ARG A 113 -10.80 -51.92 37.06
C ARG A 113 -11.12 -52.76 35.83
N ASP A 114 -12.15 -52.39 35.07
CA ASP A 114 -12.51 -53.10 33.85
C ASP A 114 -11.41 -52.96 32.79
N LEU A 115 -10.92 -51.74 32.55
CA LEU A 115 -9.83 -51.50 31.61
C LEU A 115 -8.54 -52.20 32.03
N HIS A 116 -8.19 -52.17 33.33
CA HIS A 116 -7.05 -52.89 33.90
C HIS A 116 -7.12 -54.41 33.65
N ARG A 117 -8.33 -54.99 33.65
CA ARG A 117 -8.54 -56.39 33.31
C ARG A 117 -8.34 -56.65 31.81
N LEU A 118 -8.85 -55.79 30.93
CA LEU A 118 -8.69 -55.95 29.47
C LEU A 118 -7.22 -55.85 29.03
N ILE A 119 -6.42 -55.03 29.71
CA ILE A 119 -4.95 -54.94 29.49
C ILE A 119 -4.24 -56.28 29.83
N GLN A 120 -4.89 -57.17 30.58
CA GLN A 120 -4.39 -58.49 30.98
C GLN A 120 -5.04 -59.64 30.21
N ASP A 121 -5.86 -59.34 29.21
CA ASP A 121 -6.60 -60.37 28.48
C ASP A 121 -5.66 -61.31 27.70
N GLU A 122 -6.07 -62.56 27.50
CA GLU A 122 -5.30 -63.53 26.73
C GLU A 122 -5.34 -63.20 25.23
N ASP A 123 -6.44 -62.61 24.75
CA ASP A 123 -6.58 -62.19 23.35
C ASP A 123 -5.74 -60.94 23.06
N LEU A 124 -4.84 -61.06 22.09
CA LEU A 124 -3.96 -59.97 21.66
C LEU A 124 -4.75 -58.76 21.11
N GLY A 125 -5.90 -58.99 20.48
CA GLY A 125 -6.74 -57.91 19.94
C GLY A 125 -7.37 -57.09 21.06
N VAL A 126 -7.86 -57.75 22.11
CA VAL A 126 -8.35 -57.09 23.33
C VAL A 126 -7.23 -56.31 24.02
N ARG A 127 -6.04 -56.89 24.20
CA ARG A 127 -4.91 -56.17 24.81
C ARG A 127 -4.50 -54.95 23.98
N SER A 128 -4.42 -55.10 22.67
CA SER A 128 -4.05 -54.04 21.73
C SER A 128 -5.05 -52.87 21.79
N GLY A 129 -6.34 -53.19 21.72
CA GLY A 129 -7.41 -52.21 21.86
C GLY A 129 -7.43 -51.53 23.23
N ALA A 130 -7.21 -52.30 24.30
CA ALA A 130 -7.12 -51.77 25.67
C ALA A 130 -5.91 -50.84 25.86
N ALA A 131 -4.80 -51.07 25.14
CA ALA A 131 -3.66 -50.15 25.13
C ALA A 131 -4.05 -48.77 24.55
N GLY A 132 -4.71 -48.74 23.39
CA GLY A 132 -5.23 -47.52 22.79
C GLY A 132 -6.23 -46.80 23.71
N ALA A 133 -7.18 -47.56 24.28
CA ALA A 133 -8.16 -47.05 25.24
C ALA A 133 -7.50 -46.43 26.48
N LEU A 134 -6.46 -47.07 27.01
CA LEU A 134 -5.67 -46.55 28.13
C LEU A 134 -4.99 -45.23 27.77
N GLY A 135 -4.40 -45.12 26.58
CA GLY A 135 -3.80 -43.88 26.10
C GLY A 135 -4.77 -42.69 26.13
N SER A 136 -5.98 -42.89 25.59
CA SER A 136 -7.05 -41.89 25.56
C SER A 136 -7.62 -41.59 26.95
N ALA A 137 -7.77 -42.61 27.80
CA ALA A 137 -8.33 -42.48 29.14
C ALA A 137 -7.33 -41.98 30.20
N PHE A 138 -6.01 -42.03 29.93
CA PHE A 138 -4.94 -41.92 30.94
C PHE A 138 -5.10 -40.71 31.88
N GLN A 139 -5.45 -39.54 31.32
CA GLN A 139 -5.59 -38.32 32.11
C GLN A 139 -6.71 -38.39 33.17
N HIS A 140 -7.71 -39.23 32.94
CA HIS A 140 -8.89 -39.42 33.80
C HIS A 140 -8.77 -40.62 34.73
N VAL A 141 -7.73 -41.45 34.59
CA VAL A 141 -7.55 -42.63 35.43
C VAL A 141 -7.23 -42.21 36.87
N PRO A 142 -7.95 -42.76 37.88
CA PRO A 142 -7.73 -42.39 39.28
C PRO A 142 -6.36 -42.82 39.81
N ASP A 143 -5.83 -43.99 39.40
CA ASP A 143 -4.50 -44.48 39.78
C ASP A 143 -3.54 -44.44 38.59
N LYS A 144 -2.92 -43.26 38.39
CA LYS A 144 -1.93 -43.05 37.32
C LYS A 144 -0.67 -43.90 37.45
N LYS A 145 -0.33 -44.37 38.66
CA LYS A 145 0.83 -45.24 38.86
C LYS A 145 0.53 -46.67 38.41
N ALA A 146 -0.67 -47.18 38.68
CA ALA A 146 -1.13 -48.45 38.15
C ALA A 146 -1.24 -48.41 36.62
N ALA A 147 -1.92 -47.41 36.07
CA ALA A 147 -2.00 -47.21 34.61
C ALA A 147 -0.63 -47.11 33.94
N TRP A 148 0.32 -46.41 34.56
CA TRP A 148 1.68 -46.36 34.06
C TRP A 148 2.36 -47.74 34.03
N ARG A 149 2.20 -48.55 35.09
CA ARG A 149 2.75 -49.91 35.13
C ARG A 149 2.13 -50.82 34.06
N ASP A 150 0.83 -50.68 33.82
CA ASP A 150 0.13 -51.46 32.79
C ASP A 150 0.60 -51.06 31.39
N LEU A 151 0.73 -49.76 31.12
CA LEU A 151 1.29 -49.28 29.86
C LEU A 151 2.74 -49.73 29.67
N HIS A 152 3.57 -49.66 30.73
CA HIS A 152 4.94 -50.16 30.71
C HIS A 152 5.03 -51.68 30.44
N ARG A 153 4.01 -52.45 30.83
CA ARG A 153 3.94 -53.88 30.47
C ARG A 153 3.60 -54.06 28.99
N LEU A 154 2.63 -53.31 28.47
CA LEU A 154 2.16 -53.44 27.09
C LEU A 154 3.24 -53.07 26.06
N ILE A 155 4.12 -52.12 26.36
CA ILE A 155 5.27 -51.80 25.49
C ILE A 155 6.31 -52.94 25.43
N GLN A 156 6.25 -53.90 26.37
CA GLN A 156 7.10 -55.10 26.42
C GLN A 156 6.32 -56.36 26.02
N ASP A 157 5.10 -56.23 25.48
CA ASP A 157 4.30 -57.38 25.05
C ASP A 157 5.01 -58.14 23.92
N GLU A 158 4.79 -59.45 23.86
CA GLU A 158 5.38 -60.30 22.83
C GLU A 158 4.80 -59.97 21.44
N ASP A 159 3.53 -59.54 21.40
CA ASP A 159 2.83 -59.18 20.17
C ASP A 159 3.20 -57.77 19.68
N LEU A 160 3.56 -57.67 18.41
CA LEU A 160 3.96 -56.40 17.78
C LEU A 160 2.79 -55.40 17.66
N GLY A 161 1.56 -55.88 17.53
CA GLY A 161 0.36 -55.03 17.44
C GLY A 161 0.10 -54.35 18.77
N VAL A 162 0.17 -55.13 19.86
CA VAL A 162 0.08 -54.60 21.23
C VAL A 162 1.19 -53.59 21.51
N ARG A 163 2.45 -53.89 21.16
CA ARG A 163 3.56 -52.92 21.32
C ARG A 163 3.36 -51.65 20.50
N SER A 164 2.86 -51.76 19.27
CA SER A 164 2.57 -50.63 18.39
C SER A 164 1.49 -49.72 18.98
N GLU A 165 0.37 -50.28 19.42
CA GLU A 165 -0.70 -49.51 20.08
C GLU A 165 -0.22 -48.89 21.40
N ALA A 166 0.58 -49.62 22.18
CA ALA A 166 1.19 -49.09 23.40
C ALA A 166 2.12 -47.90 23.12
N ALA A 167 2.85 -47.90 22.00
CA ALA A 167 3.67 -46.77 21.57
C ALA A 167 2.82 -45.51 21.29
N GLY A 168 1.69 -45.68 20.59
CA GLY A 168 0.72 -44.61 20.36
C GLY A 168 0.11 -44.10 21.66
N ALA A 169 -0.32 -45.01 22.53
CA ALA A 169 -0.88 -44.71 23.85
C ALA A 169 0.11 -43.96 24.75
N LEU A 170 1.40 -44.31 24.68
CA LEU A 170 2.47 -43.61 25.38
C LEU A 170 2.59 -42.15 24.94
N GLY A 171 2.47 -41.87 23.64
CA GLY A 171 2.42 -40.50 23.12
C GLY A 171 1.28 -39.68 23.73
N SER A 172 0.06 -40.22 23.74
CA SER A 172 -1.13 -39.58 24.33
C SER A 172 -1.02 -39.41 25.85
N ALA A 173 -0.47 -40.41 26.55
CA ALA A 173 -0.34 -40.39 28.00
C ALA A 173 0.85 -39.55 28.52
N PHE A 174 1.85 -39.24 27.68
CA PHE A 174 3.16 -38.72 28.10
C PHE A 174 3.12 -37.50 29.02
N GLN A 175 2.17 -36.58 28.84
CA GLN A 175 2.07 -35.40 29.72
C GLN A 175 1.53 -35.72 31.11
N HIS A 176 0.84 -36.84 31.25
CA HIS A 176 0.10 -37.21 32.45
C HIS A 176 0.77 -38.34 33.24
N VAL A 177 1.78 -39.00 32.67
CA VAL A 177 2.57 -40.03 33.37
C VAL A 177 3.27 -39.46 34.61
N PRO A 178 3.39 -40.25 35.69
CA PRO A 178 4.03 -39.81 36.92
C PRO A 178 5.56 -39.60 36.77
N ASP A 179 6.21 -40.34 35.87
CA ASP A 179 7.66 -40.24 35.61
C ASP A 179 7.94 -40.10 34.11
N LYS A 180 8.20 -38.85 33.68
CA LYS A 180 8.52 -38.53 32.28
C LYS A 180 9.86 -39.09 31.83
N LYS A 181 10.81 -39.35 32.73
CA LYS A 181 12.10 -39.96 32.37
C LYS A 181 11.95 -41.45 32.12
N ALA A 182 11.10 -42.14 32.89
CA ALA A 182 10.73 -43.52 32.59
C ALA A 182 9.98 -43.61 31.25
N ALA A 183 8.96 -42.78 31.05
CA ALA A 183 8.22 -42.74 29.78
C ALA A 183 9.11 -42.41 28.57
N TRP A 184 10.10 -41.54 28.75
CA TRP A 184 11.10 -41.28 27.70
C TRP A 184 11.94 -42.53 27.38
N ARG A 185 12.46 -43.23 28.39
CA ARG A 185 13.24 -44.47 28.18
C ARG A 185 12.45 -45.54 27.44
N ASP A 186 11.17 -45.66 27.80
CA ASP A 186 10.25 -46.60 27.17
C ASP A 186 9.99 -46.25 25.69
N LEU A 187 9.75 -44.97 25.40
CA LEU A 187 9.59 -44.51 24.01
C LEU A 187 10.89 -44.70 23.20
N HIS A 188 12.04 -44.40 23.81
CA HIS A 188 13.36 -44.59 23.22
C HIS A 188 13.62 -46.07 22.85
N GLN A 189 13.17 -47.01 23.69
CA GLN A 189 13.22 -48.44 23.40
C GLN A 189 12.35 -48.80 22.19
N LEU A 190 11.11 -48.31 22.12
CA LEU A 190 10.17 -48.63 21.02
C LEU A 190 10.62 -48.05 19.67
N ILE A 191 11.32 -46.91 19.68
CA ILE A 191 11.96 -46.35 18.48
C ILE A 191 13.05 -47.28 17.90
N GLN A 192 13.60 -48.16 18.74
CA GLN A 192 14.63 -49.14 18.37
C GLN A 192 14.07 -50.55 18.20
N ASP A 193 12.75 -50.72 18.24
CA ASP A 193 12.12 -52.03 18.06
C ASP A 193 12.52 -52.66 16.71
N GLU A 194 12.60 -53.98 16.68
CA GLU A 194 12.94 -54.72 15.47
C GLU A 194 11.86 -54.58 14.39
N ASP A 195 10.59 -54.47 14.81
CA ASP A 195 9.46 -54.36 13.92
C ASP A 195 9.23 -52.90 13.47
N TRP A 196 8.99 -52.74 12.17
CA TRP A 196 8.86 -51.43 11.57
C TRP A 196 7.54 -50.73 11.94
N ALA A 197 6.48 -51.48 12.25
CA ALA A 197 5.19 -50.91 12.65
C ALA A 197 5.29 -50.30 14.06
N VAL A 198 5.98 -50.99 14.97
CA VAL A 198 6.27 -50.44 16.31
C VAL A 198 7.13 -49.18 16.20
N ARG A 199 8.20 -49.21 15.38
CA ARG A 199 9.01 -48.01 15.12
C ARG A 199 8.19 -46.88 14.48
N GLU A 200 7.28 -47.20 13.57
CA GLU A 200 6.39 -46.21 12.94
C GLU A 200 5.55 -45.49 14.00
N SER A 201 4.84 -46.23 14.85
CA SER A 201 3.97 -45.71 15.91
C SER A 201 4.77 -44.93 16.96
N ALA A 202 5.93 -45.45 17.37
CA ALA A 202 6.83 -44.76 18.29
C ALA A 202 7.39 -43.47 17.71
N THR A 203 7.64 -43.40 16.39
CA THR A 203 8.09 -42.18 15.72
C THR A 203 6.99 -41.11 15.69
N ASP A 204 5.74 -41.51 15.48
CA ASP A 204 4.59 -40.60 15.53
C ASP A 204 4.41 -40.02 16.94
N ALA A 205 4.52 -40.88 17.97
CA ALA A 205 4.52 -40.48 19.37
C ALA A 205 5.70 -39.55 19.71
N LEU A 206 6.92 -39.84 19.22
CA LEU A 206 8.08 -38.96 19.40
C LEU A 206 7.80 -37.55 18.86
N GLY A 207 7.22 -37.46 17.66
CA GLY A 207 6.89 -36.18 17.04
C GLY A 207 5.93 -35.33 17.89
N SER A 208 4.94 -35.95 18.53
CA SER A 208 3.96 -35.24 19.37
C SER A 208 4.53 -34.85 20.74
N VAL A 209 5.43 -35.65 21.31
CA VAL A 209 6.00 -35.41 22.65
C VAL A 209 7.35 -34.69 22.66
N PHE A 210 7.98 -34.49 21.50
CA PHE A 210 9.37 -33.99 21.37
C PHE A 210 9.66 -32.75 22.24
N GLN A 211 8.75 -31.78 22.27
CA GLN A 211 8.95 -30.54 23.04
C GLN A 211 9.02 -30.78 24.56
N HIS A 212 8.50 -31.91 25.03
CA HIS A 212 8.35 -32.30 26.43
C HIS A 212 9.32 -33.41 26.87
N VAL A 213 10.11 -33.97 25.96
CA VAL A 213 11.11 -34.99 26.31
C VAL A 213 12.19 -34.37 27.21
N PRO A 214 12.69 -35.11 28.21
CA PRO A 214 13.70 -34.61 29.13
C PRO A 214 15.07 -34.42 28.45
N ASP A 215 15.41 -35.25 27.47
CA ASP A 215 16.67 -35.19 26.70
C ASP A 215 16.38 -34.94 25.22
N LYS A 216 16.47 -33.67 24.80
CA LYS A 216 16.21 -33.25 23.42
C LYS A 216 17.33 -33.63 22.46
N GLU A 217 18.56 -33.83 22.97
CA GLU A 217 19.69 -34.26 22.13
C GLU A 217 19.54 -35.72 21.75
N GLU A 218 19.16 -36.57 22.71
CA GLU A 218 18.87 -37.98 22.43
C GLU A 218 17.66 -38.14 21.52
N ALA A 219 16.56 -37.45 21.80
CA ALA A 219 15.37 -37.44 20.95
C ALA A 219 15.69 -36.98 19.51
N TRP A 220 16.56 -35.97 19.37
CA TRP A 220 17.04 -35.53 18.07
C TRP A 220 17.87 -36.60 17.35
N ARG A 221 18.83 -37.23 18.03
CA ARG A 221 19.64 -38.33 17.43
C ARG A 221 18.76 -39.49 16.96
N ASP A 222 17.75 -39.85 17.74
CA ASP A 222 16.78 -40.88 17.36
C ASP A 222 15.99 -40.49 16.11
N LEU A 223 15.44 -39.27 16.10
CA LEU A 223 14.69 -38.77 14.95
C LEU A 223 15.56 -38.69 13.69
N HIS A 224 16.81 -38.24 13.82
CA HIS A 224 17.81 -38.24 12.74
C HIS A 224 18.08 -39.65 12.19
N ARG A 225 18.18 -40.67 13.06
CA ARG A 225 18.34 -42.06 12.62
C ARG A 225 17.08 -42.54 11.90
N LEU A 226 15.89 -42.19 12.40
CA LEU A 226 14.60 -42.60 11.83
C LEU A 226 14.34 -41.99 10.44
N THR A 227 14.88 -40.80 10.13
CA THR A 227 14.82 -40.25 8.76
C THR A 227 15.58 -41.11 7.74
N GLN A 228 16.44 -42.02 8.19
CA GLN A 228 17.26 -42.91 7.38
C GLN A 228 16.84 -44.38 7.52
N ASP A 229 15.69 -44.67 8.15
CA ASP A 229 15.21 -46.04 8.36
C ASP A 229 15.04 -46.78 7.02
N LYS A 230 15.26 -48.10 7.03
CA LYS A 230 15.11 -48.95 5.85
C LYS A 230 13.66 -48.96 5.35
N ASN A 231 12.70 -48.91 6.26
CA ASN A 231 11.28 -48.93 5.96
C ASN A 231 10.75 -47.52 5.60
N ASN A 232 9.99 -47.42 4.51
CA ASN A 232 9.45 -46.15 4.04
C ASN A 232 8.36 -45.58 4.95
N TYR A 233 7.59 -46.42 5.64
CA TYR A 233 6.54 -46.00 6.58
C TYR A 233 7.14 -45.26 7.78
N VAL A 234 8.26 -45.77 8.30
CA VAL A 234 9.04 -45.13 9.37
C VAL A 234 9.62 -43.79 8.90
N ARG A 235 10.32 -43.76 7.75
CA ARG A 235 10.84 -42.48 7.19
C ARG A 235 9.74 -41.45 6.95
N ARG A 236 8.55 -41.90 6.52
CA ARG A 236 7.37 -41.07 6.29
C ARG A 236 6.87 -40.44 7.60
N ARG A 237 6.82 -41.19 8.69
CA ARG A 237 6.49 -40.63 10.02
C ARG A 237 7.60 -39.75 10.55
N ALA A 238 8.85 -40.12 10.37
CA ALA A 238 10.00 -39.32 10.77
C ALA A 238 9.98 -37.94 10.09
N ALA A 239 9.64 -37.87 8.80
CA ALA A 239 9.43 -36.60 8.10
C ALA A 239 8.35 -35.73 8.75
N GLY A 240 7.21 -36.32 9.12
CA GLY A 240 6.12 -35.62 9.81
C GLY A 240 6.51 -35.15 11.21
N ALA A 241 7.10 -36.04 12.01
CA ALA A 241 7.63 -35.75 13.33
C ALA A 241 8.67 -34.63 13.30
N LEU A 242 9.58 -34.65 12.32
CA LEU A 242 10.58 -33.61 12.11
C LEU A 242 9.94 -32.26 11.77
N GLY A 243 8.87 -32.23 10.98
CA GLY A 243 8.10 -31.02 10.72
C GLY A 243 7.50 -30.38 11.99
N SER A 244 6.91 -31.20 12.87
CA SER A 244 6.32 -30.76 14.14
C SER A 244 7.38 -30.37 15.18
N ALA A 245 8.48 -31.12 15.24
CA ALA A 245 9.54 -30.93 16.23
C ALA A 245 10.56 -29.86 15.84
N PHE A 246 10.61 -29.43 14.56
CA PHE A 246 11.72 -28.65 13.98
C PHE A 246 12.16 -27.45 14.83
N GLN A 247 11.20 -26.69 15.37
CA GLN A 247 11.49 -25.50 16.17
C GLN A 247 12.23 -25.81 17.49
N HIS A 248 12.09 -27.03 18.00
CA HIS A 248 12.68 -27.51 19.25
C HIS A 248 13.93 -28.36 19.05
N VAL A 249 14.27 -28.71 17.80
CA VAL A 249 15.48 -29.48 17.50
C VAL A 249 16.73 -28.63 17.81
N PRO A 250 17.72 -29.18 18.54
CA PRO A 250 18.97 -28.49 18.82
C PRO A 250 19.79 -28.16 17.55
N ASP A 251 19.96 -29.13 16.64
CA ASP A 251 20.70 -28.97 15.39
C ASP A 251 19.76 -28.76 14.19
N LYS A 252 19.41 -27.49 13.95
CA LYS A 252 18.52 -27.10 12.83
C LYS A 252 19.15 -27.31 11.46
N GLU A 253 20.47 -27.29 11.35
CA GLU A 253 21.18 -27.50 10.09
C GLU A 253 21.10 -28.97 9.66
N ALA A 254 21.34 -29.89 10.59
CA ALA A 254 21.18 -31.31 10.33
C ALA A 254 19.71 -31.70 10.09
N ALA A 255 18.76 -31.14 10.85
CA ALA A 255 17.33 -31.30 10.60
C ALA A 255 16.90 -30.83 9.21
N TRP A 256 17.41 -29.68 8.77
CA TRP A 256 17.18 -29.18 7.43
C TRP A 256 17.76 -30.13 6.37
N LYS A 257 19.00 -30.59 6.53
CA LYS A 257 19.63 -31.56 5.60
C LYS A 257 18.86 -32.87 5.49
N ASP A 258 18.27 -33.33 6.59
CA ASP A 258 17.42 -34.52 6.56
C ASP A 258 16.13 -34.29 5.79
N LEU A 259 15.42 -33.18 6.03
CA LEU A 259 14.23 -32.84 5.24
C LEU A 259 14.57 -32.69 3.76
N HIS A 260 15.68 -32.03 3.41
CA HIS A 260 16.18 -31.90 2.04
C HIS A 260 16.44 -33.27 1.37
N LYS A 261 16.97 -34.25 2.11
CA LYS A 261 17.12 -35.61 1.58
C LYS A 261 15.77 -36.31 1.41
N LEU A 262 14.85 -36.14 2.36
CA LEU A 262 13.52 -36.75 2.33
C LEU A 262 12.63 -36.19 1.20
N THR A 263 12.84 -34.95 0.75
CA THR A 263 12.19 -34.43 -0.48
C THR A 263 12.64 -35.16 -1.74
N GLN A 264 13.74 -35.90 -1.69
CA GLN A 264 14.30 -36.66 -2.81
C GLN A 264 14.14 -38.17 -2.62
N ASP A 265 13.39 -38.62 -1.61
CA ASP A 265 13.20 -40.04 -1.32
C ASP A 265 12.57 -40.79 -2.51
N LYS A 266 12.90 -42.06 -2.68
CA LYS A 266 12.30 -42.93 -3.70
C LYS A 266 10.79 -43.10 -3.50
N ASP A 267 10.33 -43.14 -2.26
CA ASP A 267 8.92 -43.31 -1.91
C ASP A 267 8.15 -41.99 -1.97
N SER A 268 7.02 -42.01 -2.66
CA SER A 268 6.19 -40.81 -2.82
C SER A 268 5.46 -40.39 -1.53
N GLY A 269 5.17 -41.33 -0.63
CA GLY A 269 4.58 -41.04 0.68
C GLY A 269 5.54 -40.28 1.58
N VAL A 270 6.84 -40.64 1.55
CA VAL A 270 7.92 -39.91 2.22
C VAL A 270 8.05 -38.50 1.65
N ARG A 271 8.21 -38.35 0.32
CA ARG A 271 8.30 -37.03 -0.32
C ARG A 271 7.10 -36.14 -0.01
N ARG A 272 5.88 -36.71 -0.03
CA ARG A 272 4.65 -36.00 0.35
C ARG A 272 4.71 -35.46 1.78
N ARG A 273 5.13 -36.29 2.75
CA ARG A 273 5.24 -35.85 4.15
C ARG A 273 6.37 -34.82 4.33
N ALA A 274 7.50 -35.00 3.64
CA ALA A 274 8.59 -34.03 3.64
C ALA A 274 8.15 -32.66 3.11
N ALA A 275 7.34 -32.62 2.03
CA ALA A 275 6.76 -31.38 1.51
C ALA A 275 5.95 -30.64 2.59
N GLY A 276 5.01 -31.34 3.24
CA GLY A 276 4.19 -30.77 4.32
C GLY A 276 4.99 -30.36 5.56
N ALA A 277 6.05 -31.11 5.88
CA ALA A 277 6.97 -30.79 6.96
C ALA A 277 7.73 -29.49 6.66
N LEU A 278 8.26 -29.33 5.44
CA LEU A 278 8.90 -28.09 5.00
C LEU A 278 7.96 -26.89 5.09
N GLY A 279 6.72 -27.01 4.65
CA GLY A 279 5.74 -25.93 4.79
C GLY A 279 5.43 -25.54 6.23
N SER A 280 5.62 -26.46 7.19
CA SER A 280 5.40 -26.19 8.62
C SER A 280 6.65 -25.67 9.32
N ALA A 281 7.82 -26.15 8.91
CA ALA A 281 9.12 -25.75 9.45
C ALA A 281 9.73 -24.52 8.78
N PHE A 282 9.19 -24.04 7.64
CA PHE A 282 9.83 -23.06 6.75
C PHE A 282 10.45 -21.85 7.46
N GLN A 283 9.72 -21.26 8.42
CA GLN A 283 10.21 -20.09 9.18
C GLN A 283 11.49 -20.38 9.99
N HIS A 284 11.68 -21.62 10.44
CA HIS A 284 12.80 -22.08 11.25
C HIS A 284 13.93 -22.71 10.43
N VAL A 285 13.70 -23.02 9.15
CA VAL A 285 14.74 -23.57 8.27
C VAL A 285 15.85 -22.52 8.08
N PRO A 286 17.14 -22.89 8.25
CA PRO A 286 18.26 -21.97 8.02
C PRO A 286 18.35 -21.52 6.56
N ASP A 287 18.38 -22.46 5.60
CA ASP A 287 18.43 -22.19 4.16
C ASP A 287 17.03 -22.20 3.52
N LYS A 288 16.33 -21.06 3.65
CA LYS A 288 14.96 -20.88 3.14
C LYS A 288 14.89 -20.91 1.61
N GLU A 289 15.95 -20.47 0.94
CA GLU A 289 16.00 -20.46 -0.53
C GLU A 289 16.13 -21.88 -1.09
N ALA A 290 16.95 -22.73 -0.47
CA ALA A 290 17.01 -24.13 -0.84
C ALA A 290 15.69 -24.87 -0.51
N ALA A 291 15.07 -24.59 0.65
CA ALA A 291 13.75 -25.15 1.00
C ALA A 291 12.67 -24.75 -0.01
N TRP A 292 12.68 -23.50 -0.45
CA TRP A 292 11.79 -22.99 -1.49
C TRP A 292 12.00 -23.70 -2.83
N LYS A 293 13.26 -23.88 -3.25
CA LYS A 293 13.62 -24.61 -4.48
C LYS A 293 13.19 -26.08 -4.43
N ASP A 294 13.38 -26.74 -3.31
CA ASP A 294 12.93 -28.11 -3.09
C ASP A 294 11.41 -28.25 -3.24
N LEU A 295 10.66 -27.37 -2.58
CA LEU A 295 9.21 -27.34 -2.70
C LEU A 295 8.77 -27.06 -4.15
N HIS A 296 9.42 -26.14 -4.85
CA HIS A 296 9.17 -25.91 -6.27
C HIS A 296 9.45 -27.13 -7.14
N LYS A 297 10.53 -27.87 -6.89
CA LYS A 297 10.83 -29.11 -7.62
C LYS A 297 9.74 -30.15 -7.38
N LEU A 298 9.20 -30.23 -6.16
CA LEU A 298 8.14 -31.16 -5.79
C LEU A 298 6.77 -30.81 -6.42
N THR A 299 6.53 -29.59 -6.88
CA THR A 299 5.31 -29.27 -7.67
C THR A 299 5.32 -29.96 -9.04
N GLN A 300 6.47 -30.45 -9.48
CA GLN A 300 6.65 -31.21 -10.72
C GLN A 300 6.82 -32.73 -10.45
N ASP A 301 6.54 -33.20 -9.23
CA ASP A 301 6.68 -34.61 -8.88
C ASP A 301 5.77 -35.51 -9.73
N LYS A 302 6.16 -36.76 -9.98
CA LYS A 302 5.32 -37.72 -10.72
C LYS A 302 4.02 -38.06 -9.99
N ASN A 303 4.01 -37.96 -8.66
CA ASN A 303 2.85 -38.23 -7.83
C ASN A 303 2.08 -36.94 -7.54
N ARG A 304 0.83 -36.87 -8.00
CA ARG A 304 -0.07 -35.72 -7.82
C ARG A 304 -0.30 -35.34 -6.35
N ILE A 305 -0.30 -36.28 -5.42
CA ILE A 305 -0.47 -35.97 -3.99
C ILE A 305 0.75 -35.21 -3.46
N VAL A 306 1.95 -35.49 -3.97
CA VAL A 306 3.16 -34.74 -3.64
C VAL A 306 3.05 -33.31 -4.17
N GLN A 307 2.62 -33.14 -5.44
CA GLN A 307 2.40 -31.82 -6.05
C GLN A 307 1.43 -30.96 -5.20
N VAL A 308 0.28 -31.53 -4.82
CA VAL A 308 -0.74 -30.86 -4.01
C VAL A 308 -0.19 -30.36 -2.67
N ASN A 309 0.63 -31.18 -1.99
CA ASN A 309 1.24 -30.81 -0.70
C ASN A 309 2.39 -29.81 -0.86
N ALA A 310 3.15 -29.90 -1.95
CA ALA A 310 4.21 -28.96 -2.29
C ALA A 310 3.64 -27.57 -2.59
N ASN A 311 2.60 -27.49 -3.43
CA ASN A 311 1.86 -26.25 -3.71
C ASN A 311 1.27 -25.67 -2.41
N HIS A 312 0.62 -26.47 -1.56
CA HIS A 312 0.14 -25.99 -0.27
C HIS A 312 1.25 -25.40 0.61
N SER A 313 2.41 -26.06 0.63
CA SER A 313 3.56 -25.65 1.43
C SER A 313 4.25 -24.41 0.86
N LEU A 314 4.30 -24.24 -0.45
CA LEU A 314 4.71 -22.99 -1.10
C LEU A 314 3.77 -21.85 -0.75
N GLY A 315 2.46 -22.09 -0.74
CA GLY A 315 1.49 -21.09 -0.27
C GLY A 315 1.79 -20.64 1.17
N LYS A 316 2.06 -21.57 2.08
CA LYS A 316 2.49 -21.25 3.46
C LYS A 316 3.83 -20.50 3.52
N ALA A 317 4.79 -20.87 2.68
CA ALA A 317 6.07 -20.21 2.59
C ALA A 317 5.95 -18.77 2.06
N SER A 318 5.11 -18.53 1.04
CA SER A 318 4.79 -17.20 0.52
C SER A 318 4.11 -16.34 1.57
N ILE A 319 3.18 -16.91 2.35
CA ILE A 319 2.58 -16.23 3.50
C ILE A 319 3.66 -15.78 4.49
N PHE A 320 4.63 -16.63 4.82
CA PHE A 320 5.75 -16.24 5.67
C PHE A 320 6.62 -15.14 5.01
N LYS A 321 6.87 -15.23 3.70
CA LYS A 321 7.59 -14.17 2.98
C LYS A 321 6.84 -12.84 3.04
N ALA A 322 5.51 -12.85 2.93
CA ALA A 322 4.67 -11.67 3.09
C ALA A 322 4.86 -11.05 4.49
N THR A 323 4.93 -11.84 5.58
CA THR A 323 5.20 -11.27 6.92
C THR A 323 6.59 -10.64 7.09
N LYS A 324 7.50 -10.86 6.14
CA LYS A 324 8.86 -10.30 6.11
C LYS A 324 9.05 -9.24 5.04
N ALA A 325 8.00 -8.91 4.28
CA ALA A 325 8.04 -7.86 3.28
C ALA A 325 8.46 -6.51 3.90
N GLN A 326 9.29 -5.76 3.18
CA GLN A 326 9.74 -4.43 3.60
C GLN A 326 8.92 -3.31 2.95
N SER A 327 8.03 -3.65 2.02
CA SER A 327 7.13 -2.72 1.34
C SER A 327 5.77 -3.37 1.05
N ASP A 328 4.75 -2.53 0.91
CA ASP A 328 3.41 -2.95 0.49
C ASP A 328 3.41 -3.73 -0.82
N PHE A 329 4.29 -3.35 -1.77
CA PHE A 329 4.38 -4.01 -3.06
C PHE A 329 4.91 -5.45 -2.92
N GLU A 330 5.95 -5.64 -2.11
CA GLU A 330 6.46 -6.97 -1.78
C GLU A 330 5.41 -7.80 -1.02
N PHE A 331 4.72 -7.18 -0.06
CA PHE A 331 3.64 -7.84 0.69
C PHE A 331 2.52 -8.31 -0.24
N MET A 332 2.03 -7.43 -1.12
CA MET A 332 1.00 -7.74 -2.12
C MET A 332 1.44 -8.89 -3.04
N LYS A 333 2.65 -8.82 -3.58
CA LYS A 333 3.20 -9.84 -4.49
C LYS A 333 3.31 -11.21 -3.81
N GLU A 334 3.79 -11.26 -2.57
CA GLU A 334 3.88 -12.52 -1.83
C GLU A 334 2.51 -13.07 -1.42
N MET A 335 1.52 -12.20 -1.17
CA MET A 335 0.13 -12.61 -0.96
C MET A 335 -0.50 -13.20 -2.25
N GLU A 336 -0.24 -12.62 -3.41
CA GLU A 336 -0.65 -13.15 -4.72
C GLU A 336 -0.02 -14.52 -4.99
N ASN A 337 1.31 -14.64 -4.79
CA ASN A 337 2.01 -15.91 -4.88
C ASN A 337 1.37 -16.96 -3.96
N ALA A 338 1.05 -16.59 -2.71
CA ALA A 338 0.43 -17.50 -1.75
C ALA A 338 -0.92 -18.02 -2.27
N ILE A 339 -1.78 -17.11 -2.73
CA ILE A 339 -3.11 -17.44 -3.27
C ILE A 339 -2.98 -18.35 -4.50
N GLU A 340 -2.06 -18.05 -5.41
CA GLU A 340 -1.82 -18.85 -6.61
C GLU A 340 -1.40 -20.29 -6.25
N PHE A 341 -0.48 -20.46 -5.31
CA PHE A 341 -0.07 -21.79 -4.88
C PHE A 341 -1.18 -22.56 -4.16
N PHE A 342 -1.95 -21.89 -3.29
CA PHE A 342 -3.12 -22.50 -2.65
C PHE A 342 -4.19 -22.89 -3.67
N GLU A 343 -4.37 -22.09 -4.72
CA GLU A 343 -5.29 -22.38 -5.82
C GLU A 343 -4.85 -23.60 -6.62
N ARG A 344 -3.58 -23.67 -7.04
CA ARG A 344 -3.02 -24.85 -7.71
C ARG A 344 -3.18 -26.11 -6.85
N SER A 345 -2.84 -26.02 -5.57
CA SER A 345 -3.03 -27.11 -4.60
C SER A 345 -4.49 -27.56 -4.51
N SER A 346 -5.44 -26.63 -4.50
CA SER A 346 -6.87 -26.89 -4.43
C SER A 346 -7.41 -27.54 -5.72
N ASN A 347 -7.02 -27.01 -6.89
CA ASN A 347 -7.46 -27.51 -8.19
C ASN A 347 -6.88 -28.90 -8.50
N GLU A 348 -5.66 -29.17 -8.03
CA GLU A 348 -5.02 -30.47 -8.17
C GLU A 348 -5.55 -31.49 -7.14
N ALA A 349 -6.27 -31.10 -6.10
CA ALA A 349 -6.78 -32.02 -5.10
C ALA A 349 -7.95 -32.88 -5.62
N LYS A 350 -7.83 -34.22 -5.54
CA LYS A 350 -8.92 -35.15 -5.91
C LYS A 350 -9.68 -35.71 -4.71
N TYR A 351 -8.95 -36.09 -3.65
CA TYR A 351 -9.51 -36.76 -2.47
C TYR A 351 -9.31 -35.94 -1.19
N PHE A 352 -8.19 -35.24 -1.09
CA PHE A 352 -7.85 -34.43 0.06
C PHE A 352 -7.29 -33.08 -0.42
N ASN A 353 -7.95 -32.00 -0.02
CA ASN A 353 -7.56 -30.64 -0.34
C ASN A 353 -6.93 -29.98 0.90
N PRO A 354 -5.60 -29.92 1.02
CA PRO A 354 -4.95 -29.25 2.16
C PRO A 354 -5.19 -27.74 2.18
N SER A 355 -5.51 -27.13 1.03
CA SER A 355 -5.72 -25.69 0.88
C SER A 355 -7.19 -25.27 1.04
N LYS A 356 -8.09 -26.21 1.38
CA LYS A 356 -9.54 -25.98 1.53
C LYS A 356 -9.89 -24.79 2.43
N PHE A 357 -9.10 -24.55 3.48
CA PHE A 357 -9.25 -23.38 4.35
C PHE A 357 -8.40 -22.18 3.89
N CYS A 358 -7.10 -22.40 3.63
CA CYS A 358 -6.17 -21.30 3.38
C CYS A 358 -6.52 -20.49 2.13
N LEU A 359 -6.97 -21.15 1.06
CA LEU A 359 -7.32 -20.49 -0.19
C LEU A 359 -8.45 -19.45 0.00
N PRO A 360 -9.67 -19.83 0.43
CA PRO A 360 -10.74 -18.86 0.63
C PRO A 360 -10.41 -17.85 1.73
N PHE A 361 -9.74 -18.26 2.80
CA PHE A 361 -9.34 -17.36 3.88
C PHE A 361 -8.42 -16.23 3.38
N TYR A 362 -7.28 -16.55 2.75
CA TYR A 362 -6.35 -15.51 2.28
C TYR A 362 -6.90 -14.73 1.09
N ARG A 363 -7.77 -15.32 0.25
CA ARG A 363 -8.51 -14.57 -0.78
C ARG A 363 -9.44 -13.53 -0.17
N SER A 364 -10.18 -13.86 0.87
CA SER A 364 -11.06 -12.90 1.55
C SER A 364 -10.25 -11.72 2.11
N PHE A 365 -9.15 -12.01 2.81
CA PHE A 365 -8.29 -10.97 3.39
C PHE A 365 -7.60 -10.11 2.33
N TYR A 366 -7.02 -10.72 1.28
CA TYR A 366 -6.44 -10.00 0.15
C TYR A 366 -7.48 -9.10 -0.52
N THR A 367 -8.71 -9.60 -0.69
CA THR A 367 -9.80 -8.83 -1.32
C THR A 367 -10.21 -7.63 -0.45
N VAL A 368 -10.27 -7.80 0.88
CA VAL A 368 -10.54 -6.71 1.84
C VAL A 368 -9.48 -5.60 1.77
N ILE A 369 -8.20 -5.96 1.60
CA ILE A 369 -7.11 -4.98 1.57
C ILE A 369 -6.95 -4.33 0.19
N PHE A 370 -7.07 -5.11 -0.88
CA PHE A 370 -6.63 -4.69 -2.22
C PHE A 370 -7.75 -4.46 -3.23
N LYS A 371 -8.99 -4.94 -3.03
CA LYS A 371 -10.11 -4.79 -3.98
C LYS A 371 -11.23 -3.87 -3.44
N LYS A 372 -11.63 -2.85 -4.22
CA LYS A 372 -12.42 -1.72 -3.72
C LYS A 372 -13.89 -1.61 -4.16
N GLU A 373 -14.38 -2.26 -5.21
CA GLU A 373 -15.81 -2.17 -5.63
C GLU A 373 -16.39 -3.52 -6.06
N GLY A 374 -17.69 -3.75 -5.76
CA GLY A 374 -18.44 -4.95 -6.17
C GLY A 374 -18.01 -6.28 -5.54
N ALA A 375 -17.01 -6.27 -4.65
CA ALA A 375 -16.40 -7.48 -4.09
C ALA A 375 -17.05 -7.95 -2.77
N GLU A 376 -18.11 -7.32 -2.29
CA GLU A 376 -18.79 -7.72 -1.04
C GLU A 376 -19.33 -9.14 -1.12
N ASP A 377 -19.95 -9.49 -2.25
CA ASP A 377 -20.41 -10.85 -2.52
C ASP A 377 -19.24 -11.83 -2.66
N GLU A 378 -18.12 -11.41 -3.25
CA GLU A 378 -16.90 -12.23 -3.33
C GLU A 378 -16.32 -12.51 -1.94
N ILE A 379 -16.16 -11.46 -1.11
CA ILE A 379 -15.65 -11.55 0.25
C ILE A 379 -16.54 -12.47 1.07
N GLN A 380 -17.86 -12.29 1.02
CA GLN A 380 -18.81 -13.09 1.78
C GLN A 380 -18.80 -14.56 1.33
N ARG A 381 -18.69 -14.82 0.03
CA ARG A 381 -18.53 -16.17 -0.52
C ARG A 381 -17.25 -16.82 0.01
N TYR A 382 -16.11 -16.14 -0.08
CA TYR A 382 -14.84 -16.67 0.42
C TYR A 382 -14.87 -16.91 1.93
N LEU A 383 -15.46 -16.01 2.72
CA LEU A 383 -15.60 -16.21 4.16
C LEU A 383 -16.51 -17.40 4.48
N THR A 384 -17.57 -17.63 3.70
CA THR A 384 -18.45 -18.80 3.84
C THR A 384 -17.70 -20.09 3.53
N ASP A 385 -16.99 -20.14 2.40
CA ASP A 385 -16.15 -21.30 2.04
C ASP A 385 -15.09 -21.60 3.12
N ALA A 386 -14.50 -20.55 3.71
CA ALA A 386 -13.54 -20.69 4.79
C ALA A 386 -14.19 -21.23 6.08
N LYS A 387 -15.41 -20.78 6.42
CA LYS A 387 -16.19 -21.28 7.57
C LYS A 387 -16.48 -22.76 7.47
N ASP A 388 -16.92 -23.23 6.30
CA ASP A 388 -17.20 -24.65 6.03
C ASP A 388 -15.93 -25.51 6.14
N ALA A 389 -14.74 -24.91 5.99
CA ALA A 389 -13.45 -25.56 6.10
C ALA A 389 -12.81 -25.51 7.51
N THR A 390 -13.47 -24.89 8.50
CA THR A 390 -12.93 -24.74 9.87
C THR A 390 -12.83 -26.07 10.61
N LYS A 391 -13.82 -26.96 10.42
CA LYS A 391 -13.97 -28.25 11.13
C LYS A 391 -13.88 -28.12 12.66
N GLY A 392 -14.53 -27.09 13.24
CA GLY A 392 -14.55 -26.85 14.70
C GLY A 392 -13.27 -26.27 15.30
N SER A 393 -12.35 -25.77 14.46
CA SER A 393 -11.13 -25.12 14.94
C SER A 393 -11.41 -23.69 15.41
N LYS A 394 -11.43 -23.49 16.73
CA LYS A 394 -11.63 -22.17 17.37
C LYS A 394 -10.68 -21.09 16.83
N ASN A 395 -9.43 -21.43 16.54
CA ASN A 395 -8.45 -20.47 16.01
C ASN A 395 -8.82 -20.01 14.59
N LYS A 396 -9.24 -20.94 13.73
CA LYS A 396 -9.69 -20.61 12.36
C LYS A 396 -10.96 -19.77 12.39
N GLU A 397 -11.91 -20.11 13.26
CA GLU A 397 -13.12 -19.31 13.46
C GLU A 397 -12.80 -17.88 13.93
N THR A 398 -11.83 -17.73 14.83
CA THR A 398 -11.40 -16.41 15.33
C THR A 398 -10.69 -15.60 14.24
N LEU A 399 -9.84 -16.23 13.42
CA LEU A 399 -9.23 -15.60 12.23
C LEU A 399 -10.27 -15.13 11.21
N ILE A 400 -11.29 -15.96 10.93
CA ILE A 400 -12.41 -15.57 10.05
C ILE A 400 -13.13 -14.35 10.62
N LYS A 401 -13.45 -14.37 11.92
CA LYS A 401 -14.11 -13.24 12.59
C LYS A 401 -13.28 -11.95 12.49
N ALA A 402 -11.96 -12.04 12.60
CA ALA A 402 -11.11 -10.87 12.41
C ALA A 402 -11.26 -10.27 11.00
N VAL A 403 -11.21 -11.12 9.95
CA VAL A 403 -11.38 -10.65 8.56
C VAL A 403 -12.82 -10.17 8.30
N GLU A 404 -13.84 -10.78 8.91
CA GLU A 404 -15.22 -10.30 8.87
C GLU A 404 -15.36 -8.91 9.47
N ASN A 405 -14.74 -8.65 10.63
CA ASN A 405 -14.73 -7.33 11.22
C ASN A 405 -14.05 -6.32 10.28
N LEU A 406 -12.93 -6.67 9.64
CA LEU A 406 -12.30 -5.81 8.64
C LEU A 406 -13.20 -5.56 7.41
N ALA A 407 -13.91 -6.58 6.92
CA ALA A 407 -14.87 -6.46 5.83
C ALA A 407 -16.08 -5.59 6.20
N ASN A 408 -16.59 -5.74 7.43
CA ASN A 408 -17.67 -4.91 7.97
C ASN A 408 -17.23 -3.47 8.16
N ALA A 409 -16.01 -3.23 8.64
CA ALA A 409 -15.42 -1.89 8.69
C ALA A 409 -15.41 -1.28 7.29
N LEU A 410 -14.92 -2.01 6.28
CA LEU A 410 -14.92 -1.56 4.90
C LEU A 410 -16.34 -1.25 4.38
N SER A 411 -17.34 -2.07 4.71
CA SER A 411 -18.75 -1.83 4.35
C SER A 411 -19.33 -0.58 5.03
N GLU A 412 -19.09 -0.37 6.33
CA GLU A 412 -19.53 0.83 7.05
C GLU A 412 -18.89 2.11 6.48
N ALA A 413 -17.62 2.04 6.07
CA ALA A 413 -16.94 3.15 5.40
C ALA A 413 -17.56 3.52 4.04
N ARG A 414 -18.32 2.61 3.42
CA ARG A 414 -19.01 2.81 2.13
C ARG A 414 -20.46 3.30 2.27
N LYS A 415 -21.11 3.10 3.43
CA LYS A 415 -22.51 3.50 3.69
C LYS A 415 -22.71 4.99 4.02
N VAL A 416 -21.67 5.80 3.96
CA VAL A 416 -21.70 7.21 4.40
C VAL A 416 -22.37 8.09 3.34
N THR A 417 -23.55 8.64 3.65
CA THR A 417 -24.32 9.52 2.75
C THR A 417 -24.56 10.93 3.32
N ASP A 418 -24.45 11.15 4.64
CA ASP A 418 -24.56 12.45 5.31
C ASP A 418 -23.74 12.52 6.62
N PHE A 419 -23.67 13.70 7.26
CA PHE A 419 -22.81 14.01 8.42
C PHE A 419 -23.18 13.28 9.74
N ASP A 420 -24.45 13.01 10.00
CA ASP A 420 -24.88 12.31 11.23
C ASP A 420 -24.77 10.79 11.05
N ALA A 421 -25.12 10.29 9.85
CA ALA A 421 -24.82 8.93 9.43
C ALA A 421 -23.30 8.68 9.45
N MET A 422 -22.50 9.66 9.03
CA MET A 422 -21.03 9.62 9.09
C MET A 422 -20.55 9.40 10.53
N LYS A 423 -21.02 10.18 11.52
CA LYS A 423 -20.56 10.00 12.92
C LYS A 423 -20.90 8.61 13.49
N SER A 424 -22.08 8.07 13.17
CA SER A 424 -22.49 6.72 13.61
C SER A 424 -21.69 5.62 12.89
N ASN A 425 -21.53 5.73 11.58
CA ASN A 425 -20.79 4.77 10.75
C ASN A 425 -19.29 4.79 11.08
N LEU A 426 -18.72 5.95 11.42
CA LEU A 426 -17.34 6.09 11.89
C LEU A 426 -17.11 5.42 13.24
N LYS A 427 -18.10 5.48 14.15
CA LYS A 427 -18.05 4.75 15.41
C LYS A 427 -18.12 3.23 15.19
N ALA A 428 -19.03 2.77 14.33
CA ALA A 428 -19.16 1.36 13.97
C ALA A 428 -17.90 0.83 13.25
N TYR A 429 -17.38 1.58 12.28
CA TYR A 429 -16.11 1.34 11.61
C TYR A 429 -14.97 1.14 12.61
N ARG A 430 -14.80 2.09 13.54
CA ARG A 430 -13.74 2.02 14.54
C ARG A 430 -13.90 0.81 15.45
N GLN A 431 -15.12 0.51 15.89
CA GLN A 431 -15.41 -0.68 16.70
C GLN A 431 -15.05 -1.97 15.96
N TYR A 432 -15.35 -2.06 14.67
CA TYR A 432 -14.96 -3.21 13.86
C TYR A 432 -13.44 -3.32 13.70
N CYS A 433 -12.71 -2.22 13.47
CA CYS A 433 -11.25 -2.23 13.41
C CYS A 433 -10.61 -2.64 14.75
N ASP A 434 -11.07 -2.08 15.87
CA ASP A 434 -10.57 -2.39 17.21
C ASP A 434 -10.85 -3.87 17.54
N SER A 435 -12.07 -4.34 17.28
CA SER A 435 -12.47 -5.74 17.42
C SER A 435 -11.62 -6.69 16.57
N ALA A 436 -11.33 -6.33 15.32
CA ALA A 436 -10.43 -7.11 14.46
C ALA A 436 -9.03 -7.20 15.05
N ALA A 437 -8.47 -6.09 15.53
CA ALA A 437 -7.14 -6.07 16.14
C ALA A 437 -7.05 -6.94 17.40
N ASP A 438 -8.07 -6.88 18.27
CA ASP A 438 -8.15 -7.72 19.47
C ASP A 438 -8.22 -9.21 19.11
N LEU A 439 -9.07 -9.58 18.16
CA LEU A 439 -9.18 -10.97 17.68
C LEU A 439 -7.87 -11.49 17.05
N ILE A 440 -7.14 -10.63 16.34
CA ILE A 440 -5.83 -10.98 15.77
C ILE A 440 -4.80 -11.19 16.88
N ASN A 441 -4.81 -10.37 17.92
CA ASN A 441 -3.93 -10.52 19.07
C ASN A 441 -4.23 -11.80 19.86
N ASP A 442 -5.50 -12.15 20.02
CA ASP A 442 -5.94 -13.37 20.72
C ASP A 442 -5.41 -14.66 20.06
N VAL A 443 -5.24 -14.68 18.74
CA VAL A 443 -4.72 -15.85 18.00
C VAL A 443 -3.23 -15.78 17.70
N SER A 444 -2.53 -14.73 18.17
CA SER A 444 -1.13 -14.49 17.84
C SER A 444 -0.17 -15.57 18.35
N LYS A 445 -0.53 -16.27 19.44
CA LYS A 445 0.28 -17.35 20.01
C LYS A 445 0.04 -18.68 19.29
N GLU A 446 -1.20 -18.93 18.90
CA GLU A 446 -1.65 -20.22 18.37
C GLU A 446 -1.56 -20.29 16.83
N ALA A 447 -1.63 -19.14 16.14
CA ALA A 447 -1.50 -19.02 14.70
C ALA A 447 -0.64 -17.80 14.31
N PRO A 448 0.64 -17.73 14.76
CA PRO A 448 1.48 -16.53 14.65
C PRO A 448 1.66 -16.05 13.21
N GLY A 449 1.81 -16.97 12.24
CA GLY A 449 1.96 -16.60 10.83
C GLY A 449 0.74 -15.88 10.26
N ALA A 450 -0.46 -16.42 10.50
CA ALA A 450 -1.70 -15.80 10.02
C ALA A 450 -1.94 -14.46 10.72
N ALA A 451 -1.75 -14.40 12.05
CA ALA A 451 -1.88 -13.16 12.81
C ALA A 451 -0.91 -12.07 12.32
N GLN A 452 0.36 -12.42 12.07
CA GLN A 452 1.36 -11.48 11.55
C GLN A 452 1.01 -10.94 10.16
N VAL A 453 0.49 -11.78 9.25
CA VAL A 453 0.01 -11.30 7.94
C VAL A 453 -1.14 -10.32 8.11
N LEU A 454 -2.12 -10.66 8.96
CA LEU A 454 -3.26 -9.80 9.23
C LEU A 454 -2.80 -8.45 9.79
N GLN A 455 -1.91 -8.46 10.78
CA GLN A 455 -1.31 -7.26 11.38
C GLN A 455 -0.55 -6.42 10.35
N HIS A 456 0.24 -7.04 9.48
CA HIS A 456 1.01 -6.31 8.45
C HIS A 456 0.09 -5.64 7.42
N GLY A 457 -1.10 -6.19 7.19
CA GLY A 457 -2.10 -5.58 6.31
C GLY A 457 -2.89 -4.41 6.93
N LEU A 458 -2.87 -4.23 8.26
CA LEU A 458 -3.62 -3.14 8.92
C LEU A 458 -3.06 -1.73 8.59
N PRO A 459 -1.74 -1.46 8.63
CA PRO A 459 -1.17 -0.14 8.36
C PRO A 459 -1.30 0.34 6.90
N ILE A 460 -1.43 -0.57 5.93
CA ILE A 460 -1.64 -0.25 4.51
C ILE A 460 -2.92 0.59 4.31
N ILE A 461 -3.86 0.51 5.24
CA ILE A 461 -5.10 1.29 5.27
C ILE A 461 -4.86 2.76 5.73
N ASP A 462 -3.74 3.06 6.41
CA ASP A 462 -3.46 4.35 7.06
C ASP A 462 -2.18 5.10 6.62
N GLU A 463 -1.17 4.42 6.07
CA GLU A 463 0.18 4.98 5.85
C GLU A 463 0.27 6.04 4.74
N GLN A 464 -0.54 5.91 3.67
CA GLN A 464 -0.55 6.86 2.54
C GLN A 464 -0.97 8.29 2.94
N LYS A 465 -1.73 8.42 4.02
CA LYS A 465 -2.18 9.71 4.57
C LYS A 465 -1.02 10.45 5.24
N LYS A 466 -0.11 9.71 5.88
CA LYS A 466 1.01 10.28 6.62
C LYS A 466 2.06 10.85 5.68
N GLU A 467 2.37 10.14 4.60
CA GLU A 467 3.34 10.58 3.59
C GLU A 467 2.91 11.91 2.92
N ILE A 468 1.64 12.03 2.53
CA ILE A 468 1.10 13.28 1.94
C ILE A 468 1.20 14.44 2.93
N LYS A 469 0.87 14.21 4.21
CA LYS A 469 0.95 15.24 5.26
C LYS A 469 2.38 15.71 5.49
N GLU A 470 3.36 14.81 5.46
CA GLU A 470 4.78 15.14 5.64
C GLU A 470 5.33 15.96 4.47
N LYS A 471 5.01 15.57 3.22
CA LYS A 471 5.44 16.29 2.01
C LYS A 471 4.79 17.65 1.87
N ALA A 472 3.49 17.78 2.16
CA ALA A 472 2.79 19.06 2.19
C ALA A 472 3.41 20.04 3.20
N ARG A 473 3.82 19.55 4.38
CA ARG A 473 4.53 20.38 5.38
C ARG A 473 5.91 20.83 4.90
N ALA A 474 6.63 19.98 4.16
CA ALA A 474 7.95 20.33 3.62
C ALA A 474 7.86 21.47 2.60
N VAL A 475 6.89 21.41 1.68
CA VAL A 475 6.62 22.49 0.71
C VAL A 475 6.19 23.79 1.40
N CYS A 476 5.32 23.70 2.42
CA CYS A 476 4.93 24.86 3.22
C CYS A 476 6.13 25.53 3.91
N LYS A 477 7.07 24.74 4.45
CA LYS A 477 8.27 25.28 5.09
C LYS A 477 9.22 25.95 4.10
N GLN A 478 9.33 25.43 2.87
CA GLN A 478 10.18 26.01 1.82
C GLN A 478 9.68 27.38 1.31
N THR A 479 8.39 27.68 1.51
CA THR A 479 7.71 28.86 0.96
C THR A 479 7.45 29.95 2.00
N GLN A 480 7.88 29.73 3.24
CA GLN A 480 7.84 30.71 4.31
C GLN A 480 8.64 31.97 3.95
N ASP A 481 8.08 33.16 4.20
CA ASP A 481 8.68 34.45 3.86
C ASP A 481 8.91 34.67 2.34
N THR A 482 8.15 33.96 1.49
CA THR A 482 8.20 34.09 0.03
C THR A 482 6.82 34.50 -0.54
N PRO A 483 6.72 34.89 -1.82
CA PRO A 483 5.44 35.20 -2.47
C PRO A 483 4.44 34.03 -2.50
N LEU A 484 4.91 32.82 -2.26
CA LEU A 484 4.10 31.60 -2.27
C LEU A 484 3.64 31.15 -0.88
N GLU A 485 3.89 31.95 0.16
CA GLU A 485 3.60 31.56 1.53
C GLU A 485 2.13 31.18 1.74
N GLU A 486 1.20 31.95 1.16
CA GLU A 486 -0.24 31.66 1.24
C GLU A 486 -0.59 30.31 0.60
N LEU A 487 -0.04 30.03 -0.59
CA LEU A 487 -0.20 28.73 -1.25
C LEU A 487 0.41 27.59 -0.43
N GLY A 488 1.57 27.83 0.21
CA GLY A 488 2.20 26.90 1.15
C GLY A 488 1.31 26.59 2.36
N GLN A 489 0.74 27.62 2.98
CA GLN A 489 -0.16 27.49 4.12
C GLN A 489 -1.46 26.77 3.76
N ASP A 490 -2.07 27.09 2.61
CA ASP A 490 -3.27 26.43 2.12
C ASP A 490 -3.03 24.96 1.76
N THR A 491 -1.85 24.64 1.23
CA THR A 491 -1.42 23.24 0.99
C THR A 491 -1.32 22.46 2.29
N ALA A 492 -0.72 23.06 3.33
CA ALA A 492 -0.63 22.43 4.65
C ALA A 492 -2.01 22.25 5.30
N ARG A 493 -2.90 23.24 5.14
CA ARG A 493 -4.29 23.19 5.64
C ARG A 493 -5.09 22.07 4.95
N SER A 494 -5.05 22.02 3.63
CA SER A 494 -5.74 21.00 2.83
C SER A 494 -5.25 19.59 3.15
N ALA A 495 -3.95 19.41 3.38
CA ALA A 495 -3.39 18.14 3.81
C ALA A 495 -3.77 17.78 5.25
N HIS A 496 -3.87 18.78 6.14
CA HIS A 496 -4.29 18.57 7.53
C HIS A 496 -5.76 18.14 7.62
N GLU A 497 -6.61 18.72 6.78
CA GLU A 497 -8.05 18.46 6.67
C GLU A 497 -8.39 17.11 6.02
N LEU A 498 -7.41 16.32 5.55
CA LEU A 498 -7.62 14.97 5.01
C LEU A 498 -8.36 14.08 6.03
N PRO A 499 -9.65 13.74 5.80
CA PRO A 499 -10.48 13.01 6.75
C PRO A 499 -9.96 11.59 6.94
N THR A 500 -9.94 11.10 8.16
CA THR A 500 -9.31 9.81 8.49
C THR A 500 -10.13 8.59 8.03
N GLN A 501 -11.44 8.74 7.78
CA GLN A 501 -12.35 7.58 7.70
C GLN A 501 -13.59 7.71 6.77
N ASP A 502 -13.79 8.83 6.05
CA ASP A 502 -14.92 9.00 5.10
C ASP A 502 -14.43 9.00 3.64
N THR A 503 -14.93 8.08 2.82
CA THR A 503 -14.52 7.86 1.43
C THR A 503 -14.92 9.00 0.49
N VAL A 504 -16.05 9.67 0.72
CA VAL A 504 -16.52 10.80 -0.10
C VAL A 504 -15.82 12.08 0.30
N ALA A 505 -15.73 12.36 1.61
CA ALA A 505 -14.94 13.50 2.08
C ALA A 505 -13.45 13.31 1.77
N GLN A 506 -12.93 12.08 1.76
CA GLN A 506 -11.60 11.79 1.23
C GLN A 506 -11.52 12.06 -0.27
N ALA A 507 -12.47 11.62 -1.09
CA ALA A 507 -12.44 11.92 -2.53
C ALA A 507 -12.47 13.43 -2.81
N ILE A 508 -13.30 14.20 -2.09
CA ILE A 508 -13.36 15.66 -2.19
C ILE A 508 -12.04 16.29 -1.70
N ALA A 509 -11.54 15.88 -0.54
CA ALA A 509 -10.28 16.40 -0.01
C ALA A 509 -9.09 16.04 -0.91
N MET A 510 -9.11 14.88 -1.55
CA MET A 510 -8.10 14.45 -2.51
C MET A 510 -8.20 15.19 -3.83
N ASP A 511 -9.41 15.52 -4.29
CA ASP A 511 -9.61 16.36 -5.47
C ASP A 511 -9.20 17.82 -5.19
N ASN A 512 -9.41 18.30 -3.96
CA ASN A 512 -8.87 19.58 -3.47
C ASN A 512 -7.34 19.54 -3.46
N MET A 513 -6.74 18.50 -2.88
CA MET A 513 -5.28 18.31 -2.88
C MET A 513 -4.70 18.18 -4.29
N ALA A 514 -5.40 17.51 -5.21
CA ALA A 514 -5.03 17.45 -6.62
C ALA A 514 -5.15 18.82 -7.31
N SER A 515 -6.10 19.66 -6.87
CA SER A 515 -6.18 21.04 -7.30
C SER A 515 -5.00 21.85 -6.82
N THR A 516 -4.67 21.76 -5.53
CA THR A 516 -3.50 22.40 -4.97
C THR A 516 -2.22 21.96 -5.67
N ALA A 517 -2.06 20.66 -5.96
CA ALA A 517 -0.92 20.14 -6.73
C ALA A 517 -0.87 20.72 -8.15
N ARG A 518 -2.03 20.92 -8.80
CA ARG A 518 -2.12 21.62 -10.10
C ARG A 518 -1.69 23.08 -9.97
N ASP A 519 -2.09 23.76 -8.92
CA ASP A 519 -1.69 25.14 -8.65
C ASP A 519 -0.18 25.25 -8.48
N TRP A 520 0.45 24.32 -7.77
CA TRP A 520 1.91 24.24 -7.66
C TRP A 520 2.62 24.04 -9.01
N CYS A 521 2.06 23.23 -9.90
CA CYS A 521 2.63 23.03 -11.23
C CYS A 521 2.65 24.31 -12.08
N GLU A 522 1.79 25.30 -11.80
CA GLU A 522 1.83 26.59 -12.49
C GLU A 522 3.11 27.39 -12.22
N TYR A 523 3.78 27.12 -11.09
CA TYR A 523 4.99 27.81 -10.65
C TYR A 523 6.29 27.08 -11.06
N LEU A 524 6.16 25.98 -11.81
CA LEU A 524 7.31 25.28 -12.38
C LEU A 524 7.81 25.98 -13.65
N PRO A 525 9.13 25.90 -13.94
CA PRO A 525 9.68 26.30 -15.23
C PRO A 525 8.93 25.63 -16.39
N THR A 526 8.77 26.35 -17.50
CA THR A 526 7.88 25.94 -18.60
C THR A 526 8.19 24.55 -19.17
N ASP A 527 9.47 24.18 -19.27
CA ASP A 527 9.94 22.87 -19.73
C ASP A 527 9.57 21.72 -18.77
N LYS A 528 9.48 22.02 -17.47
CA LYS A 528 9.12 21.06 -16.41
C LYS A 528 7.62 21.00 -16.14
N LYS A 529 6.93 22.11 -16.40
CA LYS A 529 5.48 22.26 -16.21
C LYS A 529 4.68 21.28 -17.06
N ILE A 530 5.05 21.07 -18.33
CA ILE A 530 4.29 20.20 -19.26
C ILE A 530 4.17 18.77 -18.71
N ASN A 531 5.30 18.18 -18.30
CA ASN A 531 5.33 16.81 -17.77
C ASN A 531 4.55 16.69 -16.44
N ALA A 532 4.75 17.64 -15.51
CA ALA A 532 4.04 17.64 -14.23
C ALA A 532 2.53 17.85 -14.38
N CYS A 533 2.09 18.75 -15.26
CA CYS A 533 0.68 18.98 -15.56
C CYS A 533 0.04 17.80 -16.31
N GLU A 534 0.77 17.10 -17.19
CA GLU A 534 0.26 15.92 -17.88
C GLU A 534 -0.05 14.77 -16.92
N GLN A 535 0.81 14.53 -15.92
CA GLN A 535 0.55 13.52 -14.89
C GLN A 535 -0.72 13.82 -14.09
N LEU A 536 -1.03 15.09 -13.87
CA LEU A 536 -2.25 15.53 -13.16
C LEU A 536 -3.51 15.59 -14.02
N LYS A 537 -3.43 15.51 -15.36
CA LYS A 537 -4.62 15.57 -16.24
C LYS A 537 -5.58 14.40 -16.03
N ASN A 538 -5.05 13.21 -15.79
CA ASN A 538 -5.84 12.00 -15.65
C ASN A 538 -6.25 11.73 -14.19
N ILE A 539 -5.85 12.60 -13.25
CA ILE A 539 -5.99 12.32 -11.82
C ILE A 539 -7.45 12.13 -11.39
N LYS A 540 -8.41 12.80 -12.01
CA LYS A 540 -9.84 12.65 -11.70
C LYS A 540 -10.35 11.22 -11.89
N ASN A 541 -9.75 10.46 -12.81
CA ASN A 541 -10.15 9.10 -13.15
C ASN A 541 -9.30 8.03 -12.43
N MET A 542 -8.32 8.45 -11.62
CA MET A 542 -7.47 7.54 -10.85
C MET A 542 -8.16 7.13 -9.54
N GLU A 543 -7.84 5.95 -9.03
CA GLU A 543 -8.26 5.57 -7.68
C GLU A 543 -7.56 6.42 -6.62
N ASN A 544 -8.19 6.60 -5.44
CA ASN A 544 -7.63 7.43 -4.36
C ASN A 544 -6.18 7.06 -3.96
N ARG A 545 -5.78 5.79 -4.04
CA ARG A 545 -4.37 5.39 -3.77
C ARG A 545 -3.42 5.93 -4.83
N GLU A 546 -3.74 5.75 -6.09
CA GLU A 546 -2.94 6.25 -7.21
C GLU A 546 -2.95 7.77 -7.27
N LYS A 547 -4.10 8.41 -6.95
CA LYS A 547 -4.19 9.87 -6.73
C LYS A 547 -3.22 10.31 -5.63
N ALA A 548 -3.20 9.63 -4.49
CA ALA A 548 -2.34 9.92 -3.34
C ALA A 548 -0.85 9.85 -3.71
N GLU A 549 -0.44 8.74 -4.34
CA GLU A 549 0.93 8.52 -4.79
C GLU A 549 1.34 9.54 -5.86
N THR A 550 0.44 9.89 -6.78
CA THR A 550 0.68 10.90 -7.82
C THR A 550 0.83 12.29 -7.21
N ILE A 551 -0.06 12.69 -6.29
CA ILE A 551 0.03 13.96 -5.56
C ILE A 551 1.35 14.04 -4.77
N SER A 552 1.71 12.96 -4.09
CA SER A 552 2.96 12.83 -3.34
C SER A 552 4.19 13.02 -4.23
N LYS A 553 4.25 12.33 -5.38
CA LYS A 553 5.33 12.47 -6.37
C LYS A 553 5.40 13.88 -6.97
N ILE A 554 4.26 14.51 -7.20
CA ILE A 554 4.20 15.88 -7.71
C ILE A 554 4.74 16.86 -6.67
N PHE A 555 4.39 16.74 -5.40
CA PHE A 555 4.96 17.62 -4.37
C PHE A 555 6.48 17.45 -4.26
N ASP A 556 7.01 16.22 -4.32
CA ASP A 556 8.46 15.99 -4.38
C ASP A 556 9.10 16.62 -5.62
N TYR A 557 8.44 16.50 -6.77
CA TYR A 557 8.92 17.06 -8.02
C TYR A 557 8.92 18.59 -7.97
N VAL A 558 7.86 19.21 -7.45
CA VAL A 558 7.76 20.65 -7.23
C VAL A 558 8.85 21.12 -6.29
N GLN A 559 9.00 20.46 -5.13
CA GLN A 559 10.00 20.80 -4.13
C GLN A 559 11.43 20.84 -4.71
N LYS A 560 11.74 19.91 -5.62
CA LYS A 560 13.05 19.81 -6.29
C LYS A 560 13.25 20.80 -7.44
N ASN A 561 12.18 21.28 -8.06
CA ASN A 561 12.25 21.99 -9.35
C ASN A 561 11.71 23.41 -9.32
N ILE A 562 11.07 23.84 -8.23
CA ILE A 562 10.59 25.21 -8.07
C ILE A 562 11.76 26.16 -7.86
N HIS A 563 11.71 27.32 -8.51
CA HIS A 563 12.70 28.37 -8.35
C HIS A 563 12.04 29.63 -7.79
N ILE A 564 12.19 29.84 -6.49
CA ILE A 564 11.56 30.96 -5.79
C ILE A 564 12.55 32.13 -5.68
N PRO A 565 12.31 33.26 -6.39
CA PRO A 565 13.20 34.41 -6.30
C PRO A 565 13.00 35.15 -4.97
N LYS A 566 14.08 35.73 -4.43
CA LYS A 566 13.97 36.68 -3.32
C LYS A 566 13.35 37.98 -3.83
N ILE A 567 12.46 38.59 -3.06
CA ILE A 567 11.91 39.90 -3.38
C ILE A 567 12.44 40.93 -2.41
N GLN A 568 12.99 42.02 -2.94
CA GLN A 568 13.38 43.18 -2.14
C GLN A 568 12.70 44.44 -2.66
N THR A 569 12.09 45.21 -1.76
CA THR A 569 11.45 46.48 -2.13
C THR A 569 12.43 47.64 -2.00
N ILE A 570 12.58 48.41 -3.08
CA ILE A 570 13.38 49.63 -3.14
C ILE A 570 12.43 50.82 -3.24
N LYS A 571 12.26 51.54 -2.13
CA LYS A 571 11.49 52.78 -2.11
C LYS A 571 12.37 53.91 -2.66
N ILE A 572 11.98 54.53 -3.77
CA ILE A 572 12.71 55.65 -4.38
C ILE A 572 12.02 56.97 -4.02
N SER A 573 10.70 57.04 -4.17
CA SER A 573 9.88 58.19 -3.83
C SER A 573 8.42 57.78 -3.64
N GLU A 574 7.64 58.59 -2.90
CA GLU A 574 6.19 58.39 -2.75
C GLU A 574 5.45 58.49 -4.09
N ILE A 575 4.41 57.67 -4.27
CA ILE A 575 3.55 57.66 -5.46
C ILE A 575 2.75 58.97 -5.49
N LYS A 576 2.83 59.72 -6.58
CA LYS A 576 2.17 61.04 -6.72
C LYS A 576 1.31 61.17 -7.95
N GLN A 577 1.52 60.33 -8.97
CA GLN A 577 0.88 60.47 -10.27
C GLN A 577 -0.12 59.33 -10.50
N GLU A 578 -1.35 59.68 -10.85
CA GLU A 578 -2.39 58.71 -11.22
C GLU A 578 -2.24 58.22 -12.66
N ILE A 579 -2.00 59.15 -13.59
CA ILE A 579 -1.75 58.85 -15.00
C ILE A 579 -0.25 58.90 -15.28
N VAL A 580 0.32 57.80 -15.76
CA VAL A 580 1.75 57.69 -16.08
C VAL A 580 1.92 57.47 -17.58
N ARG A 581 2.67 58.36 -18.23
CA ARG A 581 3.01 58.22 -19.65
C ARG A 581 4.24 57.33 -19.79
N ILE A 582 4.12 56.24 -20.53
CA ILE A 582 5.21 55.27 -20.70
C ILE A 582 5.56 55.14 -22.18
N ALA A 583 6.86 55.09 -22.44
CA ALA A 583 7.41 54.82 -23.76
C ALA A 583 8.12 53.46 -23.75
N ILE A 584 7.82 52.59 -24.72
CA ILE A 584 8.59 51.36 -24.95
C ILE A 584 9.12 51.35 -26.36
N SER A 585 10.39 51.01 -26.53
CA SER A 585 11.06 51.12 -27.82
C SER A 585 11.38 49.77 -28.44
N GLN A 586 11.32 49.77 -29.78
CA GLN A 586 11.88 48.72 -30.60
C GLN A 586 13.00 49.31 -31.46
N ILE A 587 14.23 48.87 -31.23
CA ILE A 587 15.41 49.24 -32.02
C ILE A 587 16.09 48.00 -32.58
N SER A 588 16.55 48.08 -33.82
CA SER A 588 17.22 47.00 -34.53
C SER A 588 18.73 47.08 -34.31
N PHE A 589 19.30 45.98 -33.83
CA PHE A 589 20.74 45.77 -33.69
C PHE A 589 21.02 44.27 -33.61
N ASP A 590 22.24 43.88 -33.98
CA ASP A 590 22.77 42.52 -33.86
C ASP A 590 23.68 42.40 -32.64
N LEU A 591 23.89 41.19 -32.14
CA LEU A 591 24.85 40.91 -31.08
C LEU A 591 26.18 40.37 -31.63
N THR A 592 27.25 40.50 -30.84
CA THR A 592 28.53 39.82 -31.06
C THR A 592 28.36 38.29 -31.04
N GLU A 593 29.30 37.58 -31.68
CA GLU A 593 29.28 36.12 -31.82
C GLU A 593 29.76 35.40 -30.54
N SER A 594 30.58 36.06 -29.73
CA SER A 594 31.14 35.50 -28.49
C SER A 594 30.50 36.11 -27.25
N PHE A 595 30.41 35.30 -26.20
CA PHE A 595 30.04 35.73 -24.86
C PHE A 595 31.19 36.52 -24.19
N PRO A 596 30.92 37.58 -23.40
CA PRO A 596 29.60 38.15 -23.14
C PRO A 596 29.05 38.90 -24.36
N PHE A 597 27.76 38.71 -24.64
CA PHE A 597 27.11 39.30 -25.80
C PHE A 597 26.95 40.81 -25.66
N THR A 598 27.33 41.56 -26.69
CA THR A 598 27.16 43.02 -26.75
C THR A 598 26.58 43.44 -28.10
N ALA A 599 25.89 44.58 -28.15
CA ALA A 599 25.34 45.08 -29.40
C ALA A 599 26.44 45.53 -30.38
N LYS A 600 26.45 44.98 -31.59
CA LYS A 600 27.31 45.41 -32.71
C LYS A 600 27.01 46.85 -33.11
N ASN A 601 27.96 47.49 -33.79
CA ASN A 601 27.82 48.87 -34.27
C ASN A 601 27.46 49.86 -33.15
N LYS A 602 28.25 49.84 -32.06
CA LYS A 602 28.09 50.65 -30.84
C LYS A 602 27.67 52.11 -31.08
N LYS A 603 28.24 52.79 -32.09
CA LYS A 603 27.86 54.19 -32.46
C LYS A 603 26.43 54.31 -32.98
N GLU A 604 25.98 53.38 -33.81
CA GLU A 604 24.64 53.37 -34.37
C GLU A 604 23.60 53.07 -33.28
N VAL A 605 23.87 52.06 -32.45
CA VAL A 605 23.01 51.71 -31.31
C VAL A 605 22.86 52.89 -30.35
N LYS A 606 23.97 53.57 -30.01
CA LYS A 606 23.93 54.81 -29.22
C LYS A 606 23.02 55.85 -29.86
N ARG A 607 23.17 56.12 -31.16
CA ARG A 607 22.31 57.08 -31.89
C ARG A 607 20.83 56.70 -31.80
N LYS A 608 20.47 55.42 -31.95
CA LYS A 608 19.09 54.92 -31.86
C LYS A 608 18.50 55.06 -30.46
N ILE A 609 19.28 54.74 -29.42
CA ILE A 609 18.87 54.90 -28.02
C ILE A 609 18.64 56.37 -27.68
N PHE A 610 19.57 57.26 -28.03
CA PHE A 610 19.40 58.69 -27.74
C PHE A 610 18.27 59.31 -28.56
N SER A 611 18.04 58.87 -29.81
CA SER A 611 16.85 59.25 -30.60
C SER A 611 15.56 58.83 -29.89
N THR A 612 15.51 57.59 -29.39
CA THR A 612 14.38 57.07 -28.59
C THR A 612 14.13 57.96 -27.38
N LEU A 613 15.17 58.26 -26.59
CA LEU A 613 15.06 59.06 -25.38
C LEU A 613 14.66 60.51 -25.68
N ASP A 614 15.17 61.11 -26.76
CA ASP A 614 14.79 62.45 -27.20
C ASP A 614 13.32 62.49 -27.67
N ILE A 615 12.84 61.48 -28.40
CA ILE A 615 11.42 61.33 -28.78
C ILE A 615 10.54 61.17 -27.54
N SER A 616 10.94 60.31 -26.59
CA SER A 616 10.21 60.10 -25.33
C SER A 616 10.14 61.38 -24.49
N LYS A 617 11.25 62.11 -24.36
CA LYS A 617 11.32 63.40 -23.66
C LYS A 617 10.40 64.43 -24.32
N LYS A 618 10.46 64.57 -25.65
CA LYS A 618 9.60 65.49 -26.43
C LYS A 618 8.11 65.19 -26.25
N ASN A 619 7.76 63.94 -25.97
CA ASN A 619 6.40 63.50 -25.73
C ASN A 619 6.02 63.43 -24.23
N CYS A 620 6.88 63.92 -23.34
CA CYS A 620 6.69 63.94 -21.89
C CYS A 620 6.48 62.54 -21.28
N ALA A 621 7.20 61.53 -21.76
CA ALA A 621 7.18 60.22 -21.12
C ALA A 621 7.77 60.29 -19.70
N ASN A 622 7.12 59.65 -18.74
CA ASN A 622 7.61 59.50 -17.37
C ASN A 622 8.59 58.33 -17.25
N ILE A 623 8.30 57.21 -17.92
CA ILE A 623 9.14 56.00 -17.94
C ILE A 623 9.46 55.63 -19.38
N VAL A 624 10.70 55.22 -19.64
CA VAL A 624 11.13 54.66 -20.93
C VAL A 624 11.74 53.28 -20.71
N CYS A 625 11.33 52.28 -21.50
CA CYS A 625 11.92 50.93 -21.48
C CYS A 625 12.62 50.62 -22.80
N LEU A 626 13.89 50.20 -22.70
CA LEU A 626 14.74 49.81 -23.83
C LEU A 626 14.88 48.29 -23.95
N PRO A 627 15.22 47.74 -25.14
CA PRO A 627 15.46 46.31 -25.32
C PRO A 627 16.66 45.75 -24.54
N GLU A 628 16.66 44.45 -24.29
CA GLU A 628 17.76 43.73 -23.62
C GLU A 628 19.08 43.87 -24.43
N LEU A 629 20.23 43.93 -23.75
CA LEU A 629 21.58 43.97 -24.35
C LEU A 629 21.89 45.17 -25.27
N CYS A 630 21.06 46.22 -25.29
CA CYS A 630 21.32 47.40 -26.12
C CYS A 630 22.24 48.45 -25.47
N LEU A 631 22.49 48.36 -24.16
CA LEU A 631 23.18 49.40 -23.39
C LEU A 631 24.67 49.10 -23.19
N TYR A 632 25.45 50.15 -22.98
CA TYR A 632 26.82 50.06 -22.46
C TYR A 632 26.94 50.87 -21.18
N GLU A 633 27.69 50.36 -20.18
CA GLU A 633 27.80 50.96 -18.84
C GLU A 633 28.22 52.43 -18.88
N GLU A 634 29.15 52.78 -19.77
CA GLU A 634 29.69 54.13 -19.92
C GLU A 634 28.63 55.19 -20.31
N TRP A 635 27.45 54.77 -20.83
CA TRP A 635 26.38 55.70 -21.23
C TRP A 635 25.44 56.07 -20.08
N ILE A 636 25.49 55.36 -18.95
CA ILE A 636 24.53 55.52 -17.86
C ILE A 636 24.55 56.94 -17.29
N ASN A 637 25.74 57.51 -17.06
CA ASN A 637 25.87 58.86 -16.52
C ASN A 637 25.36 59.92 -17.51
N GLU A 638 25.68 59.77 -18.80
CA GLU A 638 25.20 60.68 -19.85
C GLU A 638 23.66 60.65 -19.97
N ILE A 639 23.05 59.47 -19.90
CA ILE A 639 21.59 59.32 -19.89
C ILE A 639 21.00 59.99 -18.64
N LYS A 640 21.58 59.75 -17.47
CA LYS A 640 21.13 60.34 -16.19
C LYS A 640 21.16 61.87 -16.21
N GLU A 641 22.20 62.47 -16.79
CA GLU A 641 22.36 63.93 -16.86
C GLU A 641 21.43 64.58 -17.90
N LYS A 642 21.26 63.96 -19.08
CA LYS A 642 20.45 64.54 -20.18
C LYS A 642 18.93 64.39 -19.98
N TYR A 643 18.52 63.37 -19.20
CA TYR A 643 17.12 62.99 -19.00
C TYR A 643 16.73 62.89 -17.51
N PRO A 644 16.95 63.93 -16.69
CA PRO A 644 16.81 63.85 -15.24
C PRO A 644 15.36 63.65 -14.74
N ASP A 645 14.37 64.02 -15.56
CA ASP A 645 12.94 63.97 -15.20
C ASP A 645 12.25 62.66 -15.59
N MET A 646 12.97 61.76 -16.29
CA MET A 646 12.47 60.45 -16.71
C MET A 646 13.11 59.32 -15.91
N ILE A 647 12.38 58.22 -15.74
CA ILE A 647 12.96 56.93 -15.36
C ILE A 647 13.28 56.16 -16.64
N VAL A 648 14.55 55.78 -16.83
CA VAL A 648 14.97 54.97 -17.98
C VAL A 648 15.32 53.56 -17.50
N ILE A 649 14.53 52.59 -17.90
CA ILE A 649 14.84 51.16 -17.80
C ILE A 649 15.78 50.85 -18.95
N GLY A 650 17.06 50.76 -18.63
CA GLY A 650 18.15 50.89 -19.60
C GLY A 650 18.28 49.77 -20.62
N GLY A 651 17.46 48.72 -20.56
CA GLY A 651 17.65 47.51 -21.35
C GLY A 651 18.41 46.48 -20.55
N SER A 652 19.63 46.14 -20.94
CA SER A 652 20.61 45.49 -20.07
C SER A 652 22.00 45.47 -20.72
N PHE A 653 23.00 45.02 -19.97
CA PHE A 653 24.34 44.70 -20.46
C PHE A 653 25.01 43.66 -19.54
N TYR A 654 26.10 43.07 -20.00
CA TYR A 654 26.90 42.14 -19.17
C TYR A 654 27.97 42.88 -18.37
N LYS A 655 28.10 42.54 -17.09
CA LYS A 655 29.22 42.91 -16.22
C LYS A 655 29.51 41.77 -15.27
N ASP A 656 30.76 41.36 -15.15
CA ASP A 656 31.19 40.23 -14.31
C ASP A 656 30.36 38.95 -14.57
N ASN A 657 30.12 38.64 -15.85
CA ASN A 657 29.27 37.55 -16.34
C ASN A 657 27.81 37.58 -15.87
N LYS A 658 27.33 38.69 -15.31
CA LYS A 658 25.92 38.91 -14.98
C LYS A 658 25.27 39.82 -16.01
N ASN A 659 24.12 39.42 -16.52
CA ASN A 659 23.28 40.29 -17.35
C ASN A 659 22.41 41.15 -16.43
N ILE A 660 22.63 42.48 -16.47
CA ILE A 660 22.05 43.41 -15.50
C ILE A 660 21.35 44.59 -16.19
N CYS A 661 20.18 44.96 -15.69
CA CYS A 661 19.38 46.09 -16.16
C CYS A 661 19.44 47.24 -15.15
N PRO A 662 20.02 48.40 -15.52
CA PRO A 662 20.00 49.57 -14.65
C PRO A 662 18.65 50.30 -14.70
N LEU A 663 18.16 50.72 -13.54
CA LEU A 663 17.10 51.70 -13.42
C LEU A 663 17.72 53.10 -13.30
N ILE A 664 17.78 53.84 -14.40
CA ILE A 664 18.48 55.11 -14.48
C ILE A 664 17.51 56.25 -14.16
N THR A 665 17.76 56.94 -13.06
CA THR A 665 16.99 58.11 -12.62
C THR A 665 17.83 59.01 -11.72
N LYS A 666 17.47 60.28 -11.58
CA LYS A 666 18.11 61.20 -10.63
C LYS A 666 17.59 60.92 -9.23
N SER A 667 18.38 60.18 -8.45
CA SER A 667 18.12 59.87 -7.04
C SER A 667 19.41 59.94 -6.23
N ASP A 668 19.29 60.32 -4.95
CA ASP A 668 20.38 60.28 -3.96
C ASP A 668 20.57 58.87 -3.38
N ARG A 669 19.68 57.91 -3.73
CA ARG A 669 19.78 56.51 -3.30
C ARG A 669 20.65 55.72 -4.28
N ASN A 670 21.42 54.78 -3.74
CA ASN A 670 22.07 53.75 -4.53
C ASN A 670 21.01 52.72 -4.97
N ILE A 671 20.68 52.69 -6.26
CA ILE A 671 19.66 51.79 -6.81
C ILE A 671 20.38 50.56 -7.40
N PRO A 672 20.12 49.35 -6.91
CA PRO A 672 20.74 48.14 -7.44
C PRO A 672 20.27 47.89 -8.88
N TYR A 673 21.14 47.32 -9.71
CA TYR A 673 20.74 46.87 -11.04
C TYR A 673 19.97 45.56 -10.92
N GLN A 674 18.85 45.44 -11.64
CA GLN A 674 18.11 44.20 -11.71
C GLN A 674 18.99 43.15 -12.39
N GLN A 675 19.25 42.04 -11.72
CA GLN A 675 20.01 40.92 -12.28
C GLN A 675 19.06 39.98 -13.01
N LYS A 676 19.49 39.47 -14.15
CA LYS A 676 18.78 38.39 -14.84
C LYS A 676 18.94 37.10 -14.06
N ILE A 677 17.85 36.39 -13.81
CA ILE A 677 17.85 35.15 -13.04
C ILE A 677 18.01 33.94 -13.97
N THR A 678 17.28 33.91 -15.07
CA THR A 678 17.23 32.78 -15.99
C THR A 678 18.23 32.96 -17.15
N PRO A 679 19.25 32.09 -17.30
CA PRO A 679 20.19 32.15 -18.43
C PRO A 679 19.51 31.99 -19.80
N SER A 680 20.12 32.56 -20.84
CA SER A 680 19.59 32.45 -22.20
C SER A 680 19.83 31.06 -22.80
N ASN A 681 18.88 30.57 -23.62
CA ASN A 681 19.06 29.31 -24.34
C ASN A 681 20.22 29.35 -25.35
N PHE A 682 20.60 30.54 -25.82
CA PHE A 682 21.70 30.71 -26.77
C PHE A 682 23.08 30.48 -26.15
N GLU A 683 23.19 30.41 -24.82
CA GLU A 683 24.46 30.16 -24.10
C GLU A 683 24.80 28.66 -24.03
N TYR A 684 23.80 27.77 -24.04
CA TYR A 684 23.99 26.33 -23.85
C TYR A 684 24.76 25.60 -24.97
N PRO A 685 24.59 25.92 -26.27
CA PRO A 685 25.24 25.17 -27.36
C PRO A 685 26.71 25.51 -27.60
N ILE A 686 27.21 26.60 -27.00
CA ILE A 686 28.49 27.22 -27.38
C ILE A 686 29.47 27.35 -26.22
N MET A 687 29.09 26.94 -24.99
CA MET A 687 29.88 27.20 -23.78
C MET A 687 29.75 26.10 -22.72
N GLU A 688 30.86 25.82 -22.04
CA GLU A 688 30.89 24.98 -20.84
C GLU A 688 30.14 25.65 -19.67
N PRO A 689 29.55 24.89 -18.72
CA PRO A 689 28.72 25.44 -17.64
C PRO A 689 29.38 26.57 -16.84
N GLU A 690 30.70 26.51 -16.62
CA GLU A 690 31.48 27.46 -15.83
C GLU A 690 31.69 28.81 -16.54
N GLU A 691 31.44 28.87 -17.85
CA GLU A 691 31.67 30.06 -18.67
C GLU A 691 30.38 30.87 -18.93
N ARG A 692 29.21 30.36 -18.50
CA ARG A 692 27.87 30.94 -18.79
C ARG A 692 27.52 32.16 -17.94
N MET A 693 26.37 32.78 -18.23
CA MET A 693 25.82 33.84 -17.37
C MET A 693 25.65 33.34 -15.93
N ILE A 694 26.12 34.14 -14.97
CA ILE A 694 25.88 33.91 -13.54
C ILE A 694 24.46 34.40 -13.20
N PRO A 695 23.55 33.51 -12.75
CA PRO A 695 22.21 33.89 -12.32
C PRO A 695 22.20 34.89 -11.16
N GLY A 696 21.28 35.85 -11.19
CA GLY A 696 20.83 36.56 -9.99
C GLY A 696 19.91 35.71 -9.13
N ASP A 697 19.62 36.17 -7.91
CA ASP A 697 18.69 35.50 -6.97
C ASP A 697 17.56 36.43 -6.47
N THR A 698 17.54 37.69 -6.89
CA THR A 698 16.69 38.74 -6.32
C THR A 698 15.96 39.53 -7.42
N ILE A 699 14.64 39.68 -7.26
CA ILE A 699 13.82 40.62 -8.02
C ILE A 699 13.54 41.85 -7.15
N TYR A 700 13.85 43.03 -7.69
CA TYR A 700 13.60 44.28 -7.00
C TYR A 700 12.23 44.86 -7.38
N ARG A 701 11.42 45.15 -6.37
CA ARG A 701 10.19 45.92 -6.50
C ARG A 701 10.49 47.39 -6.27
N TYR A 702 10.37 48.19 -7.32
CA TYR A 702 10.65 49.62 -7.26
C TYR A 702 9.36 50.38 -6.93
N GLU A 703 9.38 51.19 -5.87
CA GLU A 703 8.29 52.12 -5.54
C GLU A 703 8.72 53.54 -5.88
N THR A 704 8.03 54.15 -6.85
CA THR A 704 8.41 55.44 -7.42
C THR A 704 7.21 56.39 -7.48
N GLN A 705 7.45 57.67 -7.81
CA GLN A 705 6.39 58.64 -8.03
C GLN A 705 5.46 58.29 -9.20
N PHE A 706 5.92 57.41 -10.09
CA PHE A 706 5.22 56.89 -11.26
C PHE A 706 4.68 55.46 -11.03
N GLY A 707 4.54 55.02 -9.78
CA GLY A 707 3.97 53.72 -9.43
C GLY A 707 5.00 52.67 -9.01
N LYS A 708 4.48 51.46 -8.77
CA LYS A 708 5.16 50.26 -8.30
C LYS A 708 5.41 49.32 -9.47
N PHE A 709 6.66 48.97 -9.75
CA PHE A 709 6.96 48.07 -10.85
C PHE A 709 8.14 47.16 -10.56
N ILE A 710 8.25 46.10 -11.37
CA ILE A 710 9.40 45.20 -11.40
C ILE A 710 9.95 45.15 -12.83
N ILE A 711 11.20 44.69 -12.93
CA ILE A 711 11.86 44.44 -14.21
C ILE A 711 12.15 42.93 -14.27
N LEU A 712 11.65 42.27 -15.31
CA LEU A 712 11.94 40.87 -15.59
C LEU A 712 12.66 40.79 -16.94
N ILE A 713 13.95 40.50 -16.92
CA ILE A 713 14.79 40.58 -18.11
C ILE A 713 14.55 39.35 -18.99
N CYS A 714 13.91 39.57 -20.13
CA CYS A 714 13.71 38.56 -21.18
C CYS A 714 13.08 37.28 -20.61
N ARG A 715 13.81 36.17 -20.56
CA ARG A 715 13.30 34.89 -20.06
C ARG A 715 12.78 34.93 -18.63
N ASP A 716 13.26 35.86 -17.79
CA ASP A 716 12.70 36.04 -16.44
C ASP A 716 11.21 36.38 -16.50
N PHE A 717 10.76 37.08 -17.54
CA PHE A 717 9.34 37.41 -17.69
C PHE A 717 8.50 36.14 -17.86
N ASP A 718 8.93 35.28 -18.78
CA ASP A 718 8.28 34.00 -19.07
C ASP A 718 8.31 33.05 -17.86
N ASP A 719 9.46 32.97 -17.19
CA ASP A 719 9.70 31.99 -16.14
C ASP A 719 9.31 32.49 -14.74
N LEU A 720 9.11 33.81 -14.52
CA LEU A 720 8.83 34.37 -13.18
C LEU A 720 7.63 35.32 -13.09
N ALA A 721 7.05 35.82 -14.20
CA ALA A 721 5.94 36.79 -14.11
C ALA A 721 4.72 36.26 -13.33
N HIS A 722 4.51 34.95 -13.34
CA HIS A 722 3.41 34.30 -12.64
C HIS A 722 3.49 34.45 -11.11
N TYR A 723 4.68 34.61 -10.50
CA TYR A 723 4.86 34.88 -9.06
C TYR A 723 4.25 36.21 -8.61
N PHE A 724 3.99 37.12 -9.55
CA PHE A 724 3.54 38.47 -9.28
C PHE A 724 2.05 38.67 -9.56
N ARG A 725 1.32 37.60 -9.91
CA ARG A 725 -0.14 37.65 -10.06
C ARG A 725 -0.80 37.95 -8.71
N GLY A 726 -1.79 38.83 -8.70
CA GLY A 726 -2.47 39.27 -7.47
C GLY A 726 -1.62 40.13 -6.51
N THR A 727 -0.35 40.39 -6.83
CA THR A 727 0.50 41.25 -5.99
C THR A 727 0.20 42.72 -6.19
N ASN A 728 0.59 43.57 -5.23
CA ASN A 728 0.43 45.02 -5.30
C ASN A 728 1.51 45.67 -6.21
N ILE A 729 1.60 45.23 -7.46
CA ILE A 729 2.48 45.79 -8.49
C ILE A 729 1.61 46.40 -9.60
N ASP A 730 1.97 47.60 -10.04
CA ASP A 730 1.26 48.30 -11.10
C ASP A 730 1.70 47.84 -12.48
N MET A 731 3.00 47.60 -12.67
CA MET A 731 3.60 47.32 -13.97
C MET A 731 4.72 46.27 -13.91
N ILE A 732 4.84 45.46 -14.96
CA ILE A 732 5.99 44.58 -15.21
C ILE A 732 6.65 45.00 -16.52
N PHE A 733 7.92 45.38 -16.44
CA PHE A 733 8.73 45.71 -17.61
C PHE A 733 9.60 44.54 -18.02
N CYS A 734 9.58 44.23 -19.31
CA CYS A 734 10.36 43.16 -19.93
C CYS A 734 11.26 43.71 -21.03
N PRO A 735 12.50 44.13 -20.71
CA PRO A 735 13.57 44.26 -21.70
C PRO A 735 13.85 42.88 -22.31
N ALA A 736 13.73 42.75 -23.63
CA ALA A 736 13.85 41.48 -24.33
C ALA A 736 14.80 41.54 -25.54
N PHE A 737 15.53 40.45 -25.75
CA PHE A 737 16.18 40.09 -27.01
C PHE A 737 15.80 38.64 -27.32
N ASN A 738 14.59 38.42 -27.86
CA ASN A 738 14.06 37.06 -28.01
C ASN A 738 13.18 36.89 -29.28
N PRO A 739 13.37 35.82 -30.08
CA PRO A 739 12.47 35.47 -31.18
C PRO A 739 11.11 34.90 -30.74
N ALA A 740 10.95 34.43 -29.50
CA ALA A 740 9.76 33.71 -29.04
C ALA A 740 8.55 34.61 -28.69
N ASN A 741 8.22 35.57 -29.56
CA ASN A 741 7.17 36.59 -29.31
C ASN A 741 5.84 36.01 -28.87
N LYS A 742 5.36 34.94 -29.52
CA LYS A 742 4.07 34.32 -29.19
C LYS A 742 4.03 33.81 -27.75
N ARG A 743 5.13 33.25 -27.24
CA ARG A 743 5.21 32.71 -25.88
C ARG A 743 5.08 33.85 -24.85
N PHE A 744 5.84 34.93 -25.03
CA PHE A 744 5.80 36.10 -24.15
C PHE A 744 4.45 36.81 -24.19
N GLN A 745 3.88 36.99 -25.39
CA GLN A 745 2.59 37.64 -25.53
C GLN A 745 1.45 36.82 -24.92
N ASN A 746 1.52 35.49 -24.98
CA ASN A 746 0.55 34.62 -24.31
C ASN A 746 0.65 34.74 -22.78
N GLU A 747 1.86 34.74 -22.21
CA GLU A 747 2.04 34.93 -20.76
C GLU A 747 1.57 36.32 -20.33
N ALA A 748 1.89 37.37 -21.09
CA ALA A 748 1.41 38.72 -20.83
C ALA A 748 -0.12 38.82 -20.86
N HIS A 749 -0.76 38.23 -21.86
CA HIS A 749 -2.22 38.14 -21.94
C HIS A 749 -2.83 37.43 -20.74
N SER A 750 -2.28 36.27 -20.37
CA SER A 750 -2.76 35.48 -19.22
C SER A 750 -2.56 36.21 -17.90
N HIS A 751 -1.45 36.94 -17.74
CA HIS A 751 -1.17 37.72 -16.54
C HIS A 751 -2.20 38.84 -16.34
N VAL A 752 -2.42 39.67 -17.36
CA VAL A 752 -3.35 40.82 -17.24
C VAL A 752 -4.82 40.41 -17.21
N GLU A 753 -5.17 39.23 -17.71
CA GLU A 753 -6.52 38.67 -17.56
C GLU A 753 -6.86 38.42 -16.08
N ARG A 754 -5.87 37.96 -15.30
CA ARG A 754 -6.05 37.52 -13.91
C ARG A 754 -5.67 38.57 -12.88
N THR A 755 -4.87 39.56 -13.26
CA THR A 755 -4.29 40.56 -12.36
C THR A 755 -4.47 41.97 -12.92
N PRO A 756 -4.95 42.94 -12.12
CA PRO A 756 -5.04 44.33 -12.53
C PRO A 756 -3.65 44.99 -12.53
N SER A 757 -2.84 44.67 -13.55
CA SER A 757 -1.48 45.19 -13.77
C SER A 757 -1.22 45.36 -15.28
N TYR A 758 -0.17 46.12 -15.62
CA TYR A 758 0.24 46.33 -17.01
C TYR A 758 1.52 45.56 -17.33
N ILE A 759 1.60 44.99 -18.53
CA ILE A 759 2.82 44.34 -19.01
C ILE A 759 3.37 45.14 -20.19
N LEU A 760 4.67 45.45 -20.12
CA LEU A 760 5.36 46.28 -21.09
C LEU A 760 6.61 45.54 -21.61
N ILE A 761 6.57 45.07 -22.85
CA ILE A 761 7.64 44.29 -23.48
C ILE A 761 8.38 45.17 -24.48
N ALA A 762 9.67 45.45 -24.24
CA ALA A 762 10.55 46.15 -25.18
C ALA A 762 11.50 45.13 -25.83
N ASN A 763 11.27 44.77 -27.09
CA ASN A 763 12.07 43.77 -27.81
C ASN A 763 12.95 44.42 -28.89
N THR A 764 13.97 43.73 -29.36
CA THR A 764 14.77 44.17 -30.52
C THR A 764 13.95 44.15 -31.81
N GLY A 765 14.23 45.09 -32.71
CA GLY A 765 13.63 45.13 -34.06
C GLY A 765 14.01 43.93 -34.94
N LEU A 766 15.09 43.23 -34.61
CA LEU A 766 15.48 41.97 -35.26
C LEU A 766 14.38 40.91 -35.15
N TYR A 767 13.68 40.85 -34.01
CA TYR A 767 12.63 39.88 -33.75
C TYR A 767 11.23 40.49 -33.74
N GLY A 768 11.10 41.78 -33.47
CA GLY A 768 9.80 42.46 -33.35
C GLY A 768 9.07 42.10 -32.05
N GLY A 769 7.80 42.49 -31.93
CA GLY A 769 6.93 42.07 -30.84
C GLY A 769 6.97 42.97 -29.60
N THR A 770 7.63 44.13 -29.69
CA THR A 770 7.50 45.19 -28.67
C THR A 770 6.03 45.55 -28.51
N SER A 771 5.50 45.42 -27.29
CA SER A 771 4.06 45.47 -27.07
C SER A 771 3.68 45.86 -25.65
N ILE A 772 2.47 46.41 -25.51
CA ILE A 772 1.84 46.75 -24.23
C ILE A 772 0.54 45.95 -24.04
N PHE A 773 0.29 45.53 -22.81
CA PHE A 773 -0.90 44.77 -22.41
C PHE A 773 -1.60 45.44 -21.24
N GLY A 774 -2.94 45.41 -21.28
CA GLY A 774 -3.80 45.91 -20.22
C GLY A 774 -5.27 45.63 -20.53
N GLN A 775 -6.12 45.64 -19.49
CA GLN A 775 -7.55 45.44 -19.68
C GLN A 775 -8.22 46.74 -20.12
N LEU A 776 -8.76 46.79 -21.34
CA LEU A 776 -9.48 47.93 -21.89
C LEU A 776 -10.87 47.47 -22.34
N ASN A 777 -11.90 48.33 -22.25
CA ASN A 777 -13.24 48.00 -22.77
C ASN A 777 -13.16 47.74 -24.29
N ASN A 778 -13.84 46.69 -24.74
CA ASN A 778 -13.93 46.25 -26.13
C ASN A 778 -14.43 47.36 -27.08
N ASP A 779 -15.25 48.31 -26.58
CA ASP A 779 -15.74 49.45 -27.38
C ASP A 779 -14.58 50.30 -27.95
N TYR A 780 -13.41 50.30 -27.30
CA TYR A 780 -12.23 51.05 -27.75
C TYR A 780 -11.33 50.27 -28.70
N PHE A 781 -11.56 48.96 -28.90
CA PHE A 781 -10.68 48.14 -29.73
C PHE A 781 -10.66 48.62 -31.17
N ARG A 782 -11.79 49.09 -31.69
CA ARG A 782 -11.88 49.67 -33.04
C ARG A 782 -10.95 50.86 -33.22
N SER A 783 -10.88 51.76 -32.22
CA SER A 783 -9.98 52.92 -32.28
C SER A 783 -8.50 52.52 -32.30
N LEU A 784 -8.13 51.42 -31.63
CA LEU A 784 -6.76 50.88 -31.66
C LEU A 784 -6.43 50.22 -33.00
N VAL A 785 -7.41 49.60 -33.65
CA VAL A 785 -7.28 49.05 -35.00
C VAL A 785 -7.10 50.16 -36.02
N ASP A 786 -7.97 51.17 -35.99
CA ASP A 786 -7.90 52.33 -36.89
C ASP A 786 -6.59 53.11 -36.71
N GLY A 787 -6.08 53.19 -35.47
CA GLY A 787 -4.77 53.77 -35.14
C GLY A 787 -3.56 52.88 -35.43
N GLY A 788 -3.74 51.71 -36.06
CA GLY A 788 -2.66 50.79 -36.43
C GLY A 788 -1.90 50.16 -35.25
N CYS A 789 -2.49 50.20 -34.06
CA CYS A 789 -1.91 49.66 -32.83
C CYS A 789 -2.28 48.18 -32.63
N LYS A 790 -3.51 47.79 -32.98
CA LYS A 790 -4.06 46.44 -32.76
C LYS A 790 -4.56 45.82 -34.06
N ASP A 791 -4.45 44.50 -34.21
CA ASP A 791 -5.05 43.77 -35.34
C ASP A 791 -6.54 43.53 -35.09
N ALA A 792 -7.39 43.67 -36.11
CA ALA A 792 -8.84 43.50 -35.99
C ALA A 792 -9.28 42.11 -35.50
N LYS A 793 -8.45 41.07 -35.74
CA LYS A 793 -8.71 39.69 -35.32
C LYS A 793 -8.07 39.35 -33.97
N ASP A 794 -7.28 40.25 -33.41
CA ASP A 794 -6.61 40.03 -32.13
C ASP A 794 -7.56 40.31 -30.96
N LEU A 795 -8.11 39.23 -30.38
CA LEU A 795 -8.99 39.28 -29.22
C LEU A 795 -8.26 39.32 -27.87
N THR A 796 -6.93 39.34 -27.86
CA THR A 796 -6.14 39.36 -26.62
C THR A 796 -6.13 40.75 -25.98
N TYR A 797 -5.66 40.83 -24.74
CA TYR A 797 -5.42 42.10 -24.03
C TYR A 797 -4.19 42.89 -24.52
N LYS A 798 -3.62 42.53 -25.68
CA LYS A 798 -2.57 43.31 -26.34
C LYS A 798 -3.17 44.58 -26.95
N LEU A 799 -2.70 45.75 -26.50
CA LEU A 799 -3.24 47.04 -26.91
C LEU A 799 -2.46 47.67 -28.06
N CYS A 800 -1.15 47.43 -28.13
CA CYS A 800 -0.30 47.89 -29.22
C CYS A 800 0.87 46.94 -29.47
N GLU A 801 1.28 46.80 -30.73
CA GLU A 801 2.47 46.03 -31.12
C GLU A 801 3.28 46.72 -32.24
N VAL A 802 4.60 46.70 -32.11
CA VAL A 802 5.56 47.00 -33.18
C VAL A 802 6.02 45.69 -33.81
N LYS A 803 5.90 45.58 -35.15
CA LYS A 803 6.20 44.34 -35.87
C LYS A 803 7.69 44.23 -36.18
N LYS A 804 8.16 43.01 -36.49
CA LYS A 804 9.55 42.73 -36.88
C LYS A 804 10.03 43.68 -37.98
N GLY A 805 11.26 44.18 -37.85
CA GLY A 805 11.90 45.10 -38.80
C GLY A 805 11.48 46.57 -38.67
N GLN A 806 10.47 46.89 -37.84
CA GLN A 806 10.08 48.28 -37.57
C GLN A 806 10.90 48.84 -36.40
N GLU A 807 11.29 50.12 -36.50
CA GLU A 807 11.99 50.86 -35.45
C GLU A 807 11.09 51.99 -34.95
N GLU A 808 10.28 51.68 -33.94
CA GLU A 808 9.22 52.57 -33.43
C GLU A 808 9.23 52.61 -31.89
N VAL A 809 8.69 53.70 -31.34
CA VAL A 809 8.40 53.87 -29.91
C VAL A 809 6.89 53.88 -29.73
N ILE A 810 6.37 52.96 -28.91
CA ILE A 810 4.97 53.03 -28.44
C ILE A 810 4.94 53.99 -27.27
N ILE A 811 4.04 54.98 -27.32
CA ILE A 811 3.76 55.89 -26.19
C ILE A 811 2.29 55.75 -25.82
N ALA A 812 2.00 55.59 -24.52
CA ALA A 812 0.66 55.50 -23.98
C ALA A 812 0.58 56.06 -22.55
N ASP A 813 -0.61 56.52 -22.16
CA ASP A 813 -0.94 57.00 -20.81
C ASP A 813 -1.65 55.88 -20.04
N PHE A 814 -1.10 55.48 -18.90
CA PHE A 814 -1.59 54.37 -18.06
C PHE A 814 -2.21 54.89 -16.77
N ASN A 815 -3.43 54.45 -16.44
CA ASN A 815 -4.11 54.84 -15.20
C ASN A 815 -3.82 53.86 -14.06
N LEU A 816 -3.00 54.27 -13.09
CA LEU A 816 -2.60 53.41 -11.97
C LEU A 816 -3.70 53.16 -10.93
N LYS A 817 -4.83 53.87 -11.00
CA LYS A 817 -5.98 53.67 -10.11
C LYS A 817 -7.03 52.76 -10.74
N HIS A 818 -7.28 52.93 -12.04
CA HIS A 818 -8.30 52.24 -12.81
C HIS A 818 -7.69 51.25 -13.82
N LYS A 819 -6.95 50.25 -13.31
CA LYS A 819 -6.20 49.28 -14.13
C LYS A 819 -7.05 48.17 -14.77
N ASN A 820 -8.29 48.00 -14.30
CA ASN A 820 -9.24 47.01 -14.81
C ASN A 820 -10.52 47.70 -15.32
N VAL A 821 -11.32 46.95 -16.06
CA VAL A 821 -12.62 47.43 -16.54
C VAL A 821 -13.62 47.37 -15.39
N GLN A 822 -13.68 48.41 -14.54
CA GLN A 822 -14.74 48.50 -13.53
C GLN A 822 -16.09 48.80 -14.19
N ARG A 823 -17.11 47.97 -13.91
CA ARG A 823 -18.53 48.36 -13.93
C ARG A 823 -18.88 49.17 -12.67
N GLN A 824 -18.14 50.23 -12.35
CA GLN A 824 -18.65 51.20 -11.37
C GLN A 824 -19.37 52.28 -12.16
N THR A 825 -20.66 52.46 -11.86
CA THR A 825 -21.44 53.61 -12.31
C THR A 825 -20.66 54.85 -11.86
N PRO A 826 -20.08 55.64 -12.78
CA PRO A 826 -19.34 56.82 -12.36
C PRO A 826 -20.32 57.74 -11.62
N SER A 827 -19.87 58.38 -10.53
CA SER A 827 -20.67 59.38 -9.80
C SER A 827 -21.09 60.56 -10.69
N ASN A 828 -20.44 60.68 -11.86
CA ASN A 828 -20.75 61.58 -12.95
C ASN A 828 -20.89 60.77 -14.27
N PRO A 829 -22.09 60.66 -14.88
CA PRO A 829 -22.31 59.94 -16.14
C PRO A 829 -21.49 60.46 -17.34
N ASP A 830 -20.92 61.66 -17.23
CA ASP A 830 -20.15 62.31 -18.31
C ASP A 830 -18.63 62.07 -18.24
N GLU A 831 -18.12 61.38 -17.21
CA GLU A 831 -16.68 61.13 -17.03
C GLU A 831 -16.27 59.74 -17.53
N GLU A 832 -15.58 59.70 -18.67
CA GLU A 832 -15.12 58.47 -19.33
C GLU A 832 -13.73 58.04 -18.81
N ILE A 833 -13.69 57.06 -17.89
CA ILE A 833 -12.44 56.57 -17.30
C ILE A 833 -11.87 55.40 -18.14
N ARG A 834 -10.66 55.56 -18.68
CA ARG A 834 -9.94 54.52 -19.43
C ARG A 834 -8.69 54.05 -18.69
N SER A 835 -8.45 52.74 -18.71
CA SER A 835 -7.26 52.12 -18.10
C SER A 835 -5.98 52.46 -18.84
N VAL A 836 -6.05 52.61 -20.17
CA VAL A 836 -4.96 53.06 -21.03
C VAL A 836 -5.52 53.98 -22.11
N GLU A 837 -4.87 55.12 -22.33
CA GLU A 837 -5.29 56.11 -23.32
C GLU A 837 -4.11 56.67 -24.13
N LYS A 838 -4.42 57.47 -25.16
CA LYS A 838 -3.45 58.19 -26.02
C LYS A 838 -2.35 57.31 -26.63
N ILE A 839 -2.67 56.04 -26.92
CA ILE A 839 -1.76 55.05 -27.50
C ILE A 839 -1.37 55.45 -28.91
N ARG A 840 -0.06 55.56 -29.19
CA ARG A 840 0.46 55.87 -30.52
C ARG A 840 1.83 55.24 -30.76
N LYS A 841 2.15 54.98 -32.03
CA LYS A 841 3.47 54.55 -32.49
C LYS A 841 4.18 55.70 -33.19
N LEU A 842 5.43 55.96 -32.81
CA LEU A 842 6.28 56.99 -33.41
C LEU A 842 7.51 56.34 -34.02
N ARG A 843 7.76 56.60 -35.31
CA ARG A 843 8.97 56.11 -35.99
C ARG A 843 10.21 56.82 -35.46
N LEU A 844 11.30 56.08 -35.32
CA LEU A 844 12.60 56.63 -34.91
C LEU A 844 13.32 57.38 -36.04
N PHE A 845 13.06 57.00 -37.31
CA PHE A 845 13.63 57.57 -38.52
C PHE A 845 12.60 57.66 -39.65
#